data_AF-E4Y7P0-F1
#
_entry.id   AF-E4Y7P0-F1
#
_cell.length_a   1.000
_cell.length_b   1.000
_cell.length_c   1.000
_cell.angle_alpha   90.00
_cell.angle_beta   90.00
_cell.angle_gamma   90.00
#
_symmetry.space_group_name_H-M   'P 1'
#
loop_
_entity.id
_entity.type
_entity.pdbx_description
1 polymer ?
#
loop_
_entity_poly.entity_id
_entity_poly.type
_entity_poly.pdbx_seq_one_letter_code
_entity_poly.pdbx_strand_id
1 'polypeptide(L)'
;MLSRAARRNLAFTAAKEQQAKRALVQVFVDGKPVKVEAGTTVLRACEAAGVQIPRFCYHERLSIAGNCRMCLVEVEKMPKAVASCAFPVMKGMSILTNSEKSRRSREAVMEFLLANHPLDCPICDQGGECDLQDQAMTHGSDRSRFWEGKRAVEDKDIGPLVKTVMTRCIQCTRCVRFCQEIAGIDELGTTGRGNDLQIGTYVEKALSTELSGNLIDVCPVGALTSKPYAFSARPWETRKTDSVDVMDAVGTNIVVSSRAGDLLRIIPRLNEEVNEEWLADKCYGRYGRFFKYPPLTQPMARGDGGKLAKVDWQDALTVASDAIAEAGENIAVVVGPFADVETMCLAKDLANKAGSEMVTTEESFIANGDLRSDYTFNSTIAGIEEADRVIIIGCNPRFEAPLINARIRKSWLHKETEVDVIGSELNLSYTHQYHGNDPQIINDIANGTHPICEELAECERPIVILGSSVFERADGSAIHQSVKKMCESLNTPEGWNPFNIMHKSASTVGALDLGYKTGVEHIKGRKPDVIINLGADEGLITRDDVSSSGKIIYIGHNGDAGASNADVILPAAAYTEKNGTFVNTEGRVQVTRTAITPPGAAREDWKIIRVLSELSNLTLPYDTLKEVRSRVREVAPHLVKFDSLEQSVISLLKIIRAKWQTNRLLPIRHSSLSTTSQIQTPKVQKLWLSA
;
A
#
# COMPACT_ATOMS: atom_id res chain seq x y z
N MET A 1 -2.43 30.86 -33.43
CA MET A 1 -2.09 29.87 -32.39
C MET A 1 -1.71 30.63 -31.14
N LEU A 2 -2.50 30.56 -30.07
CA LEU A 2 -2.17 31.22 -28.79
C LEU A 2 -0.96 30.53 -28.14
N SER A 3 -0.08 31.30 -27.50
CA SER A 3 1.08 30.79 -26.77
C SER A 3 0.66 29.89 -25.60
N ARG A 4 1.51 28.92 -25.19
CA ARG A 4 1.24 27.99 -24.06
C ARG A 4 0.88 28.73 -22.75
N ALA A 5 1.50 29.88 -22.48
CA ALA A 5 1.18 30.74 -21.34
C ALA A 5 -0.26 31.31 -21.40
N ALA A 6 -0.79 31.59 -22.60
CA ALA A 6 -2.17 32.06 -22.77
C ALA A 6 -3.20 30.93 -22.57
N ARG A 7 -2.83 29.66 -22.84
CA ARG A 7 -3.66 28.50 -22.45
C ARG A 7 -3.65 28.29 -20.94
N ARG A 8 -2.51 28.53 -20.28
CA ARG A 8 -2.34 28.50 -18.83
C ARG A 8 -3.29 29.47 -18.13
N ASN A 9 -3.41 30.72 -18.60
CA ASN A 9 -4.35 31.68 -18.02
C ASN A 9 -5.84 31.34 -18.23
N LEU A 10 -6.21 30.70 -19.34
CA LEU A 10 -7.58 30.23 -19.61
C LEU A 10 -7.92 28.95 -18.82
N ALA A 11 -6.95 28.06 -18.63
CA ALA A 11 -7.11 26.85 -17.81
C ALA A 11 -7.09 27.16 -16.31
N PHE A 12 -6.26 28.11 -15.86
CA PHE A 12 -6.15 28.53 -14.47
C PHE A 12 -7.38 29.32 -14.01
N THR A 13 -8.03 30.09 -14.90
CA THR A 13 -9.35 30.71 -14.62
C THR A 13 -10.48 29.68 -14.59
N ALA A 14 -10.46 28.67 -15.47
CA ALA A 14 -11.43 27.57 -15.45
C ALA A 14 -11.28 26.66 -14.21
N ALA A 15 -10.04 26.40 -13.75
CA ALA A 15 -9.75 25.61 -12.56
C ALA A 15 -10.09 26.35 -11.25
N LYS A 16 -9.83 27.66 -11.16
CA LYS A 16 -10.28 28.50 -10.03
C LYS A 16 -11.81 28.62 -9.96
N GLU A 17 -12.52 28.60 -11.09
CA GLU A 17 -13.99 28.49 -11.09
C GLU A 17 -14.49 27.11 -10.63
N GLN A 18 -13.69 26.04 -10.78
CA GLN A 18 -14.05 24.69 -10.35
C GLN A 18 -13.80 24.38 -8.87
N GLN A 19 -12.96 25.17 -8.20
CA GLN A 19 -12.71 25.08 -6.74
C GLN A 19 -13.49 26.12 -5.93
N ALA A 20 -14.44 26.83 -6.55
CA ALA A 20 -15.52 27.46 -5.81
C ALA A 20 -16.44 26.35 -5.29
N LYS A 21 -16.69 26.31 -3.97
CA LYS A 21 -17.68 25.43 -3.31
C LYS A 21 -18.85 25.15 -4.25
N ARG A 22 -18.87 23.96 -4.87
CA ARG A 22 -19.92 23.59 -5.83
C ARG A 22 -21.25 23.75 -5.11
N ALA A 23 -22.11 24.62 -5.63
CA ALA A 23 -23.39 24.88 -4.98
C ALA A 23 -24.14 23.56 -4.79
N LEU A 24 -24.58 23.28 -3.56
CA LEU A 24 -25.36 22.08 -3.28
C LEU A 24 -26.71 22.19 -3.99
N VAL A 25 -26.97 21.21 -4.85
CA VAL A 25 -28.22 21.08 -5.59
C VAL A 25 -29.11 20.09 -4.84
N GLN A 26 -30.36 20.48 -4.63
CA GLN A 26 -31.38 19.60 -4.06
C GLN A 26 -32.08 18.83 -5.17
N VAL A 27 -32.10 17.50 -5.02
CA VAL A 27 -32.84 16.55 -5.86
C VAL A 27 -33.73 15.67 -4.99
N PHE A 28 -34.68 14.96 -5.62
CA PHE A 28 -35.57 14.02 -4.95
C PHE A 28 -35.30 12.62 -5.49
N VAL A 29 -34.96 11.67 -4.62
CA VAL A 29 -34.78 10.25 -4.97
C VAL A 29 -35.93 9.48 -4.30
N ASP A 30 -36.84 8.95 -5.10
CA ASP A 30 -38.07 8.28 -4.63
C ASP A 30 -38.84 9.12 -3.59
N GLY A 31 -38.93 10.43 -3.85
CA GLY A 31 -39.58 11.41 -2.97
C GLY A 31 -38.72 11.91 -1.80
N LYS A 32 -37.56 11.30 -1.52
CA LYS A 32 -36.64 11.76 -0.46
C LYS A 32 -35.74 12.90 -0.96
N PRO A 33 -35.71 14.06 -0.28
CA PRO A 33 -34.83 15.15 -0.67
C PRO A 33 -33.37 14.84 -0.30
N VAL A 34 -32.47 14.98 -1.27
CA VAL A 34 -31.03 14.78 -1.09
C VAL A 34 -30.28 15.99 -1.64
N LYS A 35 -29.27 16.46 -0.90
CA LYS A 35 -28.39 17.55 -1.32
C LYS A 35 -27.07 16.96 -1.79
N VAL A 36 -26.72 17.23 -3.04
CA VAL A 36 -25.47 16.76 -3.67
C VAL A 36 -24.78 17.92 -4.37
N GLU A 37 -23.49 17.76 -4.67
CA GLU A 37 -22.75 18.78 -5.40
C GLU A 37 -23.30 18.96 -6.83
N ALA A 38 -23.25 20.19 -7.33
CA ALA A 38 -23.53 20.47 -8.73
C ALA A 38 -22.59 19.65 -9.64
N GLY A 39 -23.15 18.98 -10.65
CA GLY A 39 -22.40 18.13 -11.58
C GLY A 39 -22.23 16.67 -11.14
N THR A 40 -22.68 16.30 -9.94
CA THR A 40 -22.77 14.89 -9.53
C THR A 40 -23.71 14.11 -10.46
N THR A 41 -23.42 12.85 -10.73
CA THR A 41 -24.28 11.99 -11.56
C THR A 41 -25.53 11.56 -10.80
N VAL A 42 -26.61 11.22 -11.51
CA VAL A 42 -27.83 10.67 -10.91
C VAL A 42 -27.52 9.41 -10.09
N LEU A 43 -26.57 8.58 -10.54
CA LEU A 43 -26.12 7.39 -9.82
C LEU A 43 -25.55 7.72 -8.44
N ARG A 44 -24.59 8.64 -8.36
CA ARG A 44 -24.00 9.06 -7.07
C ARG A 44 -25.00 9.77 -6.17
N ALA A 45 -25.97 10.49 -6.76
CA ALA A 45 -27.04 11.09 -5.98
C ALA A 45 -28.00 10.06 -5.39
N CYS A 46 -28.24 8.94 -6.08
CA CYS A 46 -28.98 7.81 -5.53
C CYS A 46 -28.18 7.08 -4.44
N GLU A 47 -26.87 6.92 -4.61
CA GLU A 47 -25.99 6.34 -3.58
C GLU A 47 -25.98 7.20 -2.31
N ALA A 48 -25.93 8.54 -2.44
CA ALA A 48 -26.08 9.47 -1.32
C ALA A 48 -27.47 9.37 -0.63
N ALA A 49 -28.48 8.88 -1.34
CA ALA A 49 -29.81 8.56 -0.80
C ALA A 49 -29.91 7.17 -0.15
N GLY A 50 -28.84 6.37 -0.20
CA GLY A 50 -28.81 4.97 0.22
C GLY A 50 -29.42 3.99 -0.79
N VAL A 51 -29.61 4.40 -2.05
CA VAL A 51 -30.17 3.56 -3.13
C VAL A 51 -29.06 3.15 -4.10
N GLN A 52 -28.74 1.86 -4.14
CA GLN A 52 -27.76 1.30 -5.06
C GLN A 52 -28.42 0.95 -6.41
N ILE A 53 -28.01 1.61 -7.48
CA ILE A 53 -28.51 1.32 -8.85
C ILE A 53 -27.65 0.20 -9.47
N PRO A 54 -28.27 -0.80 -10.14
CA PRO A 54 -27.51 -1.86 -10.79
C PRO A 54 -26.62 -1.31 -11.90
N ARG A 55 -25.37 -1.80 -11.94
CA ARG A 55 -24.31 -1.30 -12.79
C ARG A 55 -23.45 -2.44 -13.33
N PHE A 56 -23.16 -2.39 -14.63
CA PHE A 56 -22.05 -3.12 -15.23
C PHE A 56 -20.94 -2.14 -15.58
N CYS A 57 -20.91 -1.49 -16.74
CA CYS A 57 -19.74 -0.69 -17.15
C CYS A 57 -19.29 0.43 -16.17
N TYR A 58 -20.17 0.97 -15.32
CA TYR A 58 -19.76 1.99 -14.36
C TYR A 58 -18.85 1.40 -13.27
N HIS A 59 -17.77 2.11 -12.97
CA HIS A 59 -16.82 1.81 -11.90
C HIS A 59 -16.39 3.16 -11.31
N GLU A 60 -16.23 3.25 -9.99
CA GLU A 60 -16.08 4.55 -9.32
C GLU A 60 -14.74 5.23 -9.60
N ARG A 61 -13.71 4.43 -9.90
CA ARG A 61 -12.34 4.84 -10.23
C ARG A 61 -11.99 4.87 -11.72
N LEU A 62 -12.95 4.56 -12.60
CA LEU A 62 -12.74 4.61 -14.06
C LEU A 62 -13.64 5.66 -14.69
N SER A 63 -13.26 6.14 -15.88
CA SER A 63 -14.07 7.08 -16.66
C SER A 63 -15.47 6.54 -16.96
N ILE A 64 -16.45 7.41 -17.13
CA ILE A 64 -17.83 6.99 -17.41
C ILE A 64 -17.96 6.58 -18.89
N ALA A 65 -18.34 5.33 -19.15
CA ALA A 65 -18.53 4.82 -20.52
C ALA A 65 -19.99 4.92 -21.02
N GLY A 66 -20.95 4.32 -20.30
CA GLY A 66 -22.36 4.28 -20.71
C GLY A 66 -22.73 3.19 -21.73
N ASN A 67 -21.91 2.14 -21.85
CA ASN A 67 -22.07 1.11 -22.89
C ASN A 67 -23.14 0.06 -22.53
N CYS A 68 -23.34 -0.26 -21.25
CA CYS A 68 -24.21 -1.39 -20.83
C CYS A 68 -25.68 -1.04 -20.60
N ARG A 69 -26.00 0.22 -20.30
CA ARG A 69 -27.37 0.72 -20.00
C ARG A 69 -28.12 0.03 -18.85
N MET A 70 -27.48 -0.76 -17.99
CA MET A 70 -28.16 -1.38 -16.83
C MET A 70 -28.68 -0.36 -15.80
N CYS A 71 -28.03 0.80 -15.74
CA CYS A 71 -28.33 1.88 -14.80
C CYS A 71 -29.48 2.80 -15.25
N LEU A 72 -30.35 2.35 -16.16
CA LEU A 72 -31.49 3.14 -16.63
C LEU A 72 -32.47 3.42 -15.48
N VAL A 73 -32.78 4.70 -15.28
CA VAL A 73 -33.76 5.19 -14.30
C VAL A 73 -34.71 6.20 -14.94
N GLU A 74 -35.92 6.25 -14.42
CA GLU A 74 -36.89 7.26 -14.77
C GLU A 74 -36.60 8.56 -14.00
N VAL A 75 -36.62 9.66 -14.74
CA VAL A 75 -36.59 11.01 -14.20
C VAL A 75 -37.89 11.68 -14.63
N GLU A 76 -38.59 12.31 -13.68
CA GLU A 76 -39.85 12.98 -13.98
C GLU A 76 -39.67 14.02 -15.10
N LYS A 77 -40.70 14.14 -15.94
CA LYS A 77 -40.74 15.04 -17.11
C LYS A 77 -39.75 14.67 -18.23
N MET A 78 -39.04 13.54 -18.11
CA MET A 78 -38.20 13.00 -19.19
C MET A 78 -38.92 11.87 -19.95
N PRO A 79 -39.01 11.94 -21.29
CA PRO A 79 -39.77 10.95 -22.07
C PRO A 79 -39.11 9.57 -22.08
N LYS A 80 -37.80 9.48 -21.91
CA LYS A 80 -37.03 8.22 -21.90
C LYS A 80 -36.33 8.03 -20.55
N ALA A 81 -36.07 6.77 -20.19
CA ALA A 81 -35.21 6.48 -19.06
C ALA A 81 -33.77 6.97 -19.36
N VAL A 82 -33.12 7.53 -18.36
CA VAL A 82 -31.77 8.12 -18.48
C VAL A 82 -30.73 7.18 -17.88
N ALA A 83 -29.53 7.15 -18.45
CA ALA A 83 -28.43 6.39 -17.90
C ALA A 83 -27.87 7.12 -16.66
N SER A 84 -28.17 6.62 -15.46
CA SER A 84 -27.86 7.34 -14.22
C SER A 84 -26.36 7.56 -14.02
N CYS A 85 -25.51 6.68 -14.56
CA CYS A 85 -24.06 6.77 -14.41
C CYS A 85 -23.43 7.98 -15.11
N ALA A 86 -24.09 8.54 -16.13
CA ALA A 86 -23.55 9.64 -16.93
C ALA A 86 -24.39 10.91 -16.83
N PHE A 87 -25.68 10.79 -16.53
CA PHE A 87 -26.58 11.93 -16.50
C PHE A 87 -26.33 12.79 -15.25
N PRO A 88 -25.99 14.09 -15.39
CA PRO A 88 -25.78 14.97 -14.25
C PRO A 88 -27.11 15.37 -13.61
N VAL A 89 -27.10 15.57 -12.29
CA VAL A 89 -28.27 16.04 -11.56
C VAL A 89 -28.57 17.52 -11.85
N MET A 90 -29.86 17.86 -11.89
CA MET A 90 -30.33 19.24 -12.00
C MET A 90 -31.23 19.59 -10.81
N LYS A 91 -31.30 20.88 -10.45
CA LYS A 91 -32.09 21.35 -9.31
C LYS A 91 -33.56 20.98 -9.46
N GLY A 92 -34.12 20.36 -8.42
CA GLY A 92 -35.52 19.94 -8.40
C GLY A 92 -35.83 18.70 -9.25
N MET A 93 -34.81 17.97 -9.71
CA MET A 93 -34.98 16.71 -10.40
C MET A 93 -35.59 15.66 -9.45
N SER A 94 -36.63 14.96 -9.91
CA SER A 94 -37.23 13.81 -9.22
C SER A 94 -36.84 12.52 -9.96
N ILE A 95 -36.13 11.64 -9.27
CA ILE A 95 -35.57 10.39 -9.77
C ILE A 95 -36.38 9.25 -9.16
N LEU A 96 -37.00 8.43 -10.02
CA LEU A 96 -37.83 7.29 -9.64
C LEU A 96 -37.08 5.99 -9.95
N THR A 97 -36.45 5.41 -8.92
CA THR A 97 -35.54 4.27 -9.09
C THR A 97 -36.28 2.94 -9.22
N ASN A 98 -37.53 2.87 -8.75
CA ASN A 98 -38.36 1.66 -8.72
C ASN A 98 -39.70 1.80 -9.48
N SER A 99 -39.80 2.74 -10.43
CA SER A 99 -40.97 2.85 -11.30
C SER A 99 -41.07 1.66 -12.26
N GLU A 100 -42.27 1.42 -12.81
CA GLU A 100 -42.50 0.38 -13.83
C GLU A 100 -41.55 0.55 -15.03
N LYS A 101 -41.34 1.79 -15.46
CA LYS A 101 -40.43 2.13 -16.56
C LYS A 101 -38.98 1.76 -16.25
N SER A 102 -38.50 2.08 -15.05
CA SER A 102 -37.15 1.73 -14.59
C SER A 102 -36.96 0.21 -14.53
N ARG A 103 -37.94 -0.52 -13.97
CA ARG A 103 -37.91 -1.99 -13.86
C ARG A 103 -37.89 -2.65 -15.23
N ARG A 104 -38.84 -2.28 -16.10
CA ARG A 104 -38.93 -2.83 -17.47
C ARG A 104 -37.70 -2.54 -18.31
N SER A 105 -37.05 -1.39 -18.09
CA SER A 105 -35.78 -1.05 -18.76
C SER A 105 -34.64 -1.96 -18.31
N ARG A 106 -34.54 -2.26 -17.01
CA ARG A 106 -33.52 -3.17 -16.45
C ARG A 106 -33.74 -4.61 -16.90
N GLU A 107 -34.99 -5.09 -16.87
CA GLU A 107 -35.35 -6.43 -17.35
C GLU A 107 -34.97 -6.60 -18.82
N ALA A 108 -35.26 -5.62 -19.68
CA ALA A 108 -34.91 -5.65 -21.09
C ALA A 108 -33.38 -5.66 -21.33
N VAL A 109 -32.63 -4.82 -20.60
CA VAL A 109 -31.16 -4.80 -20.70
C VAL A 109 -30.57 -6.14 -20.26
N MET A 110 -31.06 -6.70 -19.16
CA MET A 110 -30.61 -7.99 -18.66
C MET A 110 -30.89 -9.11 -19.68
N GLU A 111 -32.06 -9.09 -20.32
CA GLU A 111 -32.39 -10.05 -21.38
C GLU A 111 -31.40 -9.97 -22.55
N PHE A 112 -31.04 -8.77 -23.01
CA PHE A 112 -30.05 -8.61 -24.09
C PHE A 112 -28.65 -9.11 -23.68
N LEU A 113 -28.24 -8.86 -22.43
CA LEU A 113 -26.96 -9.35 -21.90
C LEU A 113 -26.95 -10.89 -21.86
N LEU A 114 -28.03 -11.51 -21.41
CA LEU A 114 -28.15 -12.97 -21.30
C LEU A 114 -28.45 -13.68 -22.62
N ALA A 115 -28.95 -12.97 -23.64
CA ALA A 115 -29.28 -13.52 -24.96
C ALA A 115 -28.08 -14.24 -25.57
N ASN A 116 -26.90 -13.61 -25.60
CA ASN A 116 -25.67 -14.17 -26.14
C ASN A 116 -24.67 -14.65 -25.08
N HIS A 117 -24.98 -14.55 -23.79
CA HIS A 117 -24.11 -15.06 -22.72
C HIS A 117 -24.18 -16.60 -22.64
N PRO A 118 -23.06 -17.32 -22.46
CA PRO A 118 -23.02 -18.77 -22.39
C PRO A 118 -23.60 -19.30 -21.08
N LEU A 119 -24.06 -20.56 -21.09
CA LEU A 119 -24.60 -21.25 -19.91
C LEU A 119 -23.48 -21.89 -19.07
N ASP A 120 -22.45 -21.08 -18.78
CA ASP A 120 -21.20 -21.53 -18.18
C ASP A 120 -21.17 -21.42 -16.66
N CYS A 121 -22.23 -20.93 -16.02
CA CYS A 121 -22.24 -20.64 -14.57
C CYS A 121 -21.66 -21.77 -13.70
N PRO A 122 -21.91 -23.08 -13.95
CA PRO A 122 -21.33 -24.16 -13.14
C PRO A 122 -19.80 -24.25 -13.23
N ILE A 123 -19.25 -24.01 -14.43
CA ILE A 123 -17.81 -24.06 -14.73
C ILE A 123 -17.16 -22.67 -14.69
N CYS A 124 -17.89 -21.65 -14.28
CA CYS A 124 -17.38 -20.29 -14.17
C CYS A 124 -16.79 -20.09 -12.77
N ASP A 125 -15.53 -19.64 -12.69
CA ASP A 125 -14.88 -19.40 -11.39
C ASP A 125 -15.49 -18.25 -10.60
N GLN A 126 -16.06 -17.28 -11.32
CA GLN A 126 -16.79 -16.17 -10.71
C GLN A 126 -18.25 -16.53 -10.35
N GLY A 127 -18.69 -17.77 -10.65
CA GLY A 127 -20.01 -18.24 -10.22
C GLY A 127 -20.15 -18.14 -8.70
N GLY A 128 -21.17 -17.42 -8.23
CA GLY A 128 -21.38 -17.09 -6.80
C GLY A 128 -20.85 -15.73 -6.34
N GLU A 129 -20.09 -15.03 -7.16
CA GLU A 129 -19.66 -13.63 -6.93
C GLU A 129 -19.71 -12.79 -8.23
N CYS A 130 -20.61 -13.17 -9.14
CA CYS A 130 -20.75 -12.57 -10.46
C CYS A 130 -21.82 -11.47 -10.42
N ASP A 131 -21.46 -10.22 -10.72
CA ASP A 131 -22.41 -9.11 -10.83
C ASP A 131 -23.58 -9.46 -11.75
N LEU A 132 -23.30 -10.15 -12.86
CA LEU A 132 -24.34 -10.52 -13.84
C LEU A 132 -25.32 -11.54 -13.27
N GLN A 133 -24.84 -12.50 -12.47
CA GLN A 133 -25.69 -13.49 -11.82
C GLN A 133 -26.59 -12.81 -10.78
N ASP A 134 -25.99 -12.01 -9.88
CA ASP A 134 -26.71 -11.39 -8.77
C ASP A 134 -27.75 -10.37 -9.27
N GLN A 135 -27.37 -9.55 -10.26
CA GLN A 135 -28.28 -8.58 -10.85
C GLN A 135 -29.34 -9.23 -11.75
N ALA A 136 -29.06 -10.38 -12.39
CA ALA A 136 -30.09 -11.14 -13.11
C ALA A 136 -31.15 -11.69 -12.15
N MET A 137 -30.73 -12.23 -11.00
CA MET A 137 -31.64 -12.74 -9.98
C MET A 137 -32.48 -11.63 -9.34
N THR A 138 -31.94 -10.41 -9.21
CA THR A 138 -32.60 -9.30 -8.50
C THR A 138 -33.43 -8.40 -9.42
N HIS A 139 -32.99 -8.18 -10.66
CA HIS A 139 -33.57 -7.21 -11.59
C HIS A 139 -33.91 -7.78 -12.98
N GLY A 140 -33.52 -9.02 -13.27
CA GLY A 140 -33.83 -9.69 -14.52
C GLY A 140 -35.21 -10.33 -14.55
N SER A 141 -35.64 -10.73 -15.75
CA SER A 141 -36.79 -11.62 -15.96
C SER A 141 -36.47 -13.04 -15.49
N ASP A 142 -37.49 -13.79 -15.09
CA ASP A 142 -37.40 -15.19 -14.65
C ASP A 142 -37.16 -16.19 -15.79
N ARG A 143 -37.41 -15.77 -17.04
CA ARG A 143 -37.36 -16.63 -18.24
C ARG A 143 -36.70 -15.94 -19.42
N SER A 144 -36.06 -16.74 -20.27
CA SER A 144 -35.52 -16.32 -21.57
C SER A 144 -36.58 -16.44 -22.66
N ARG A 145 -36.50 -15.57 -23.68
CA ARG A 145 -37.26 -15.67 -24.94
C ARG A 145 -36.36 -15.92 -26.15
N PHE A 146 -35.05 -16.05 -25.93
CA PHE A 146 -34.06 -16.23 -27.00
C PHE A 146 -33.88 -17.72 -27.33
N TRP A 147 -34.30 -18.12 -28.53
CA TRP A 147 -34.28 -19.52 -29.02
C TRP A 147 -33.26 -19.78 -30.14
N GLU A 148 -32.47 -18.77 -30.50
CA GLU A 148 -31.48 -18.85 -31.58
C GLU A 148 -30.12 -19.35 -31.07
N GLY A 149 -29.20 -19.61 -32.00
CA GLY A 149 -27.81 -19.91 -31.68
C GLY A 149 -27.09 -18.72 -31.06
N LYS A 150 -26.45 -18.92 -29.90
CA LYS A 150 -25.60 -17.92 -29.26
C LYS A 150 -24.29 -17.77 -30.02
N ARG A 151 -23.74 -16.55 -30.06
CA ARG A 151 -22.36 -16.37 -30.53
C ARG A 151 -21.36 -17.05 -29.58
N ALA A 152 -20.22 -17.44 -30.12
CA ALA A 152 -19.05 -17.87 -29.36
C ALA A 152 -17.84 -17.06 -29.81
N VAL A 153 -16.94 -16.76 -28.88
CA VAL A 153 -15.73 -15.98 -29.13
C VAL A 153 -14.54 -16.82 -28.69
N GLU A 154 -13.50 -16.82 -29.53
CA GLU A 154 -12.23 -17.46 -29.22
C GLU A 154 -11.55 -16.78 -28.02
N ASP A 155 -10.99 -17.59 -27.13
CA ASP A 155 -10.25 -17.11 -25.97
C ASP A 155 -8.89 -16.54 -26.40
N LYS A 156 -8.43 -15.49 -25.70
CA LYS A 156 -7.22 -14.74 -26.06
C LYS A 156 -6.16 -14.93 -25.00
N ASP A 157 -4.96 -15.41 -25.35
CA ASP A 157 -3.90 -15.51 -24.35
C ASP A 157 -3.26 -14.14 -24.09
N ILE A 158 -3.48 -13.62 -22.89
CA ILE A 158 -2.98 -12.32 -22.43
C ILE A 158 -1.96 -12.46 -21.30
N GLY A 159 -1.43 -13.66 -21.09
CA GLY A 159 -0.35 -13.95 -20.15
C GLY A 159 -0.70 -14.97 -19.06
N PRO A 160 0.23 -15.26 -18.15
CA PRO A 160 0.10 -16.38 -17.21
C PRO A 160 -0.82 -16.09 -16.01
N LEU A 161 -1.18 -14.83 -15.75
CA LEU A 161 -1.95 -14.44 -14.56
C LEU A 161 -3.47 -14.41 -14.79
N VAL A 162 -3.90 -13.84 -15.93
CA VAL A 162 -5.31 -13.65 -16.26
C VAL A 162 -5.75 -14.71 -17.28
N LYS A 163 -6.68 -15.58 -16.86
CA LYS A 163 -7.37 -16.51 -17.74
C LYS A 163 -8.55 -15.81 -18.39
N THR A 164 -8.64 -15.96 -19.70
CA THR A 164 -9.66 -15.36 -20.52
C THR A 164 -10.68 -16.42 -20.96
N VAL A 165 -11.96 -16.08 -20.83
CA VAL A 165 -13.05 -16.81 -21.48
C VAL A 165 -13.96 -15.79 -22.15
N MET A 166 -13.63 -15.41 -23.39
CA MET A 166 -14.20 -14.21 -24.01
C MET A 166 -15.66 -14.36 -24.42
N THR A 167 -16.14 -15.60 -24.56
CA THR A 167 -17.57 -15.87 -24.77
C THR A 167 -18.43 -15.36 -23.60
N ARG A 168 -17.89 -15.30 -22.37
CA ARG A 168 -18.59 -14.76 -21.18
C ARG A 168 -18.59 -13.24 -21.14
N CYS A 169 -17.73 -12.58 -21.91
CA CYS A 169 -17.59 -11.13 -21.85
C CYS A 169 -18.86 -10.43 -22.35
N ILE A 170 -19.32 -9.43 -21.59
CA ILE A 170 -20.48 -8.57 -21.94
C ILE A 170 -20.06 -7.24 -22.58
N GLN A 171 -18.79 -7.11 -22.99
CA GLN A 171 -18.22 -5.95 -23.67
C GLN A 171 -18.48 -4.61 -22.93
N CYS A 172 -18.45 -4.64 -21.60
CA CYS A 172 -18.65 -3.45 -20.76
C CYS A 172 -17.47 -2.45 -20.77
N THR A 173 -16.36 -2.83 -21.43
CA THR A 173 -15.11 -2.04 -21.58
C THR A 173 -14.50 -1.54 -20.27
N ARG A 174 -14.79 -2.14 -19.11
CA ARG A 174 -14.12 -1.80 -17.83
C ARG A 174 -12.63 -2.13 -17.89
N CYS A 175 -12.28 -3.34 -18.34
CA CYS A 175 -10.89 -3.79 -18.46
C CYS A 175 -10.05 -2.90 -19.39
N VAL A 176 -10.61 -2.51 -20.54
CA VAL A 176 -9.94 -1.61 -21.50
C VAL A 176 -9.63 -0.26 -20.85
N ARG A 177 -10.63 0.36 -20.19
CA ARG A 177 -10.42 1.61 -19.45
C ARG A 177 -9.43 1.46 -18.31
N PHE A 178 -9.47 0.36 -17.56
CA PHE A 178 -8.48 0.10 -16.51
C PHE A 178 -7.05 0.05 -17.08
N CYS A 179 -6.85 -0.69 -18.18
CA CYS A 179 -5.55 -0.76 -18.85
C CYS A 179 -5.06 0.63 -19.27
N GLN A 180 -5.91 1.45 -19.88
CA GLN A 180 -5.55 2.77 -20.39
C GLN A 180 -5.37 3.82 -19.30
N GLU A 181 -6.25 3.85 -18.30
CA GLU A 181 -6.34 4.92 -17.31
C GLU A 181 -5.48 4.65 -16.08
N ILE A 182 -5.48 3.42 -15.56
CA ILE A 182 -4.82 3.07 -14.29
C ILE A 182 -3.50 2.33 -14.53
N ALA A 183 -3.50 1.26 -15.31
CA ALA A 183 -2.27 0.49 -15.58
C ALA A 183 -1.34 1.20 -16.57
N GLY A 184 -1.88 2.12 -17.37
CA GLY A 184 -1.15 2.91 -18.35
C GLY A 184 -0.53 2.13 -19.50
N ILE A 185 -1.23 1.09 -19.94
CA ILE A 185 -0.87 0.28 -21.09
C ILE A 185 -2.02 0.26 -22.11
N ASP A 186 -1.69 0.53 -23.37
CA ASP A 186 -2.66 0.54 -24.48
C ASP A 186 -2.68 -0.80 -25.24
N GLU A 187 -2.58 -1.91 -24.51
CA GLU A 187 -2.48 -3.26 -25.10
C GLU A 187 -3.85 -3.93 -25.27
N LEU A 188 -4.80 -3.62 -24.39
CA LEU A 188 -6.15 -4.18 -24.41
C LEU A 188 -7.12 -3.20 -25.07
N GLY A 189 -7.90 -3.66 -26.05
CA GLY A 189 -8.83 -2.80 -26.78
C GLY A 189 -10.06 -3.55 -27.30
N THR A 190 -10.84 -2.85 -28.12
CA THR A 190 -12.00 -3.42 -28.84
C THR A 190 -11.67 -3.57 -30.32
N THR A 191 -11.84 -4.76 -30.87
CA THR A 191 -11.69 -5.07 -32.29
C THR A 191 -13.03 -5.49 -32.88
N GLY A 192 -13.28 -5.16 -34.14
CA GLY A 192 -14.58 -5.43 -34.79
C GLY A 192 -15.69 -4.44 -34.41
N ARG A 193 -16.94 -4.79 -34.75
CA ARG A 193 -18.14 -3.96 -34.50
C ARG A 193 -19.40 -4.82 -34.39
N GLY A 194 -20.46 -4.26 -33.79
CA GLY A 194 -21.73 -4.95 -33.64
C GLY A 194 -21.62 -6.17 -32.71
N ASN A 195 -22.30 -7.27 -33.06
CA ASN A 195 -22.25 -8.50 -32.25
C ASN A 195 -20.91 -9.25 -32.36
N ASP A 196 -20.09 -8.93 -33.37
CA ASP A 196 -18.76 -9.53 -33.56
C ASP A 196 -17.64 -8.70 -32.90
N LEU A 197 -18.01 -7.70 -32.08
CA LEU A 197 -17.03 -6.93 -31.31
C LEU A 197 -16.38 -7.82 -30.23
N GLN A 198 -15.05 -7.84 -30.23
CA GLN A 198 -14.23 -8.63 -29.32
C GLN A 198 -13.37 -7.68 -28.45
N ILE A 199 -13.21 -8.05 -27.18
CA ILE A 199 -12.25 -7.41 -26.27
C ILE A 199 -11.03 -8.33 -26.19
N GLY A 200 -9.84 -7.75 -26.37
CA GLY A 200 -8.59 -8.50 -26.32
C GLY A 200 -7.42 -7.65 -26.82
N THR A 201 -6.27 -8.30 -26.92
CA THR A 201 -5.12 -7.77 -27.67
C THR A 201 -5.33 -8.10 -29.15
N TYR A 202 -5.02 -7.17 -30.06
CA TYR A 202 -5.17 -7.43 -31.51
C TYR A 202 -4.17 -8.49 -31.99
N VAL A 203 -2.96 -8.47 -31.44
CA VAL A 203 -1.93 -9.49 -31.60
C VAL A 203 -1.83 -10.30 -30.32
N GLU A 204 -1.44 -11.57 -30.41
CA GLU A 204 -1.18 -12.41 -29.24
C GLU A 204 0.03 -11.84 -28.48
N LYS A 205 -0.24 -11.24 -27.32
CA LYS A 205 0.75 -10.54 -26.51
C LYS A 205 0.33 -10.62 -25.05
N ALA A 206 1.26 -11.02 -24.18
CA ALA A 206 1.04 -10.96 -22.74
C ALA A 206 1.02 -9.50 -22.26
N LEU A 207 0.14 -9.20 -21.31
CA LEU A 207 0.03 -7.86 -20.73
C LEU A 207 1.32 -7.48 -20.00
N SER A 208 1.90 -6.34 -20.36
CA SER A 208 3.17 -5.86 -19.81
C SER A 208 2.99 -4.82 -18.69
N THR A 209 2.16 -5.17 -17.71
CA THR A 209 1.88 -4.32 -16.53
C THR A 209 1.97 -5.10 -15.22
N GLU A 210 2.40 -4.39 -14.20
CA GLU A 210 2.49 -4.79 -12.80
C GLU A 210 1.15 -4.78 -12.04
N LEU A 211 0.07 -4.29 -12.69
CA LEU A 211 -1.28 -4.20 -12.13
C LEU A 211 -2.30 -5.07 -12.89
N SER A 212 -1.85 -6.07 -13.66
CA SER A 212 -2.68 -6.86 -14.56
C SER A 212 -3.73 -7.70 -13.82
N GLY A 213 -3.43 -8.14 -12.59
CA GLY A 213 -4.34 -8.93 -11.75
C GLY A 213 -5.63 -8.21 -11.39
N ASN A 214 -5.60 -6.87 -11.32
CA ASN A 214 -6.80 -6.09 -11.01
C ASN A 214 -7.85 -6.16 -12.13
N LEU A 215 -7.48 -6.61 -13.33
CA LEU A 215 -8.44 -6.89 -14.40
C LEU A 215 -9.45 -7.97 -14.02
N ILE A 216 -9.07 -8.88 -13.12
CA ILE A 216 -9.94 -9.93 -12.58
C ILE A 216 -10.97 -9.29 -11.64
N ASP A 217 -10.50 -8.44 -10.72
CA ASP A 217 -11.34 -7.77 -9.73
C ASP A 217 -12.32 -6.78 -10.39
N VAL A 218 -11.87 -6.09 -11.44
CA VAL A 218 -12.69 -5.12 -12.21
C VAL A 218 -13.76 -5.82 -13.06
N CYS A 219 -13.57 -7.09 -13.44
CA CYS A 219 -14.48 -7.76 -14.36
C CYS A 219 -15.82 -8.10 -13.69
N PRO A 220 -16.97 -7.64 -14.21
CA PRO A 220 -18.28 -7.97 -13.63
C PRO A 220 -18.72 -9.42 -13.88
N VAL A 221 -17.99 -10.13 -14.73
CA VAL A 221 -18.35 -11.46 -15.25
C VAL A 221 -17.10 -12.30 -15.31
N GLY A 222 -17.23 -13.62 -15.26
CA GLY A 222 -16.09 -14.54 -15.27
C GLY A 222 -15.40 -14.72 -16.62
N ALA A 223 -15.28 -13.63 -17.39
CA ALA A 223 -14.53 -13.55 -18.63
C ALA A 223 -13.03 -13.31 -18.38
N LEU A 224 -12.68 -12.58 -17.32
CA LEU A 224 -11.30 -12.39 -16.86
C LEU A 224 -11.23 -12.97 -15.45
N THR A 225 -10.54 -14.08 -15.29
CA THR A 225 -10.42 -14.83 -14.03
C THR A 225 -8.95 -15.09 -13.73
N SER A 226 -8.62 -15.43 -12.49
CA SER A 226 -7.24 -15.80 -12.15
C SER A 226 -6.90 -17.17 -12.76
N LYS A 227 -5.89 -17.22 -13.63
CA LYS A 227 -5.40 -18.47 -14.23
C LYS A 227 -4.84 -19.42 -13.16
N PRO A 228 -4.04 -18.96 -12.17
CA PRO A 228 -3.51 -19.87 -11.16
C PRO A 228 -4.53 -20.34 -10.10
N TYR A 229 -5.56 -19.55 -9.79
CA TYR A 229 -6.66 -19.94 -8.88
C TYR A 229 -7.76 -20.77 -9.57
N ALA A 230 -7.71 -20.91 -10.91
CA ALA A 230 -8.79 -21.49 -11.70
C ALA A 230 -9.25 -22.85 -11.15
N PHE A 231 -10.57 -22.98 -10.95
CA PHE A 231 -11.25 -24.18 -10.45
C PHE A 231 -10.80 -24.73 -9.09
N SER A 232 -9.94 -24.01 -8.35
CA SER A 232 -9.45 -24.48 -7.05
C SER A 232 -10.52 -24.40 -5.95
N ALA A 233 -11.38 -23.39 -6.04
CA ALA A 233 -12.38 -23.08 -5.03
C ALA A 233 -13.57 -22.27 -5.56
N ARG A 234 -14.56 -22.04 -4.69
CA ARG A 234 -15.75 -21.21 -4.93
C ARG A 234 -15.88 -20.12 -3.87
N PRO A 235 -16.48 -18.97 -4.17
CA PRO A 235 -16.49 -17.83 -3.25
C PRO A 235 -17.14 -18.14 -1.89
N TRP A 236 -18.22 -18.93 -1.88
CA TRP A 236 -19.03 -19.21 -0.69
C TRP A 236 -18.40 -20.19 0.32
N GLU A 237 -17.37 -20.95 -0.07
CA GLU A 237 -16.65 -21.86 0.83
C GLU A 237 -15.41 -21.21 1.46
N THR A 238 -15.01 -20.03 0.98
CA THR A 238 -13.83 -19.33 1.47
C THR A 238 -14.13 -18.54 2.74
N ARG A 239 -13.21 -18.58 3.70
CA ARG A 239 -13.18 -17.65 4.84
C ARG A 239 -12.40 -16.42 4.44
N LYS A 240 -12.95 -15.24 4.71
CA LYS A 240 -12.36 -13.95 4.39
C LYS A 240 -11.76 -13.34 5.65
N THR A 241 -10.46 -13.05 5.60
CA THR A 241 -9.73 -12.40 6.71
C THR A 241 -9.08 -11.12 6.22
N ASP A 242 -9.52 -9.99 6.76
CA ASP A 242 -8.92 -8.68 6.48
C ASP A 242 -7.49 -8.62 7.02
N SER A 243 -6.52 -8.26 6.17
CA SER A 243 -5.10 -8.15 6.49
C SER A 243 -4.41 -7.05 5.67
N VAL A 244 -3.08 -7.06 5.65
CA VAL A 244 -2.21 -6.08 4.98
C VAL A 244 -1.11 -6.82 4.22
N ASP A 245 -0.78 -6.33 3.03
CA ASP A 245 0.34 -6.82 2.23
C ASP A 245 1.67 -6.25 2.72
N VAL A 246 2.74 -7.04 2.61
CA VAL A 246 4.09 -6.70 3.05
C VAL A 246 5.12 -6.80 1.92
N MET A 247 4.69 -7.07 0.68
CA MET A 247 5.59 -7.24 -0.47
C MET A 247 6.26 -5.95 -0.96
N ASP A 248 5.72 -4.81 -0.56
CA ASP A 248 6.31 -3.49 -0.72
C ASP A 248 6.04 -2.65 0.53
N ALA A 249 6.65 -1.46 0.60
CA ALA A 249 6.44 -0.55 1.71
C ALA A 249 5.10 0.23 1.64
N VAL A 250 4.20 -0.06 0.69
CA VAL A 250 2.94 0.69 0.55
C VAL A 250 1.94 0.28 1.64
N GLY A 251 2.00 -0.97 2.10
CA GLY A 251 1.06 -1.48 3.11
C GLY A 251 -0.36 -1.64 2.54
N THR A 252 -0.46 -2.27 1.38
CA THR A 252 -1.75 -2.43 0.67
C THR A 252 -2.75 -3.20 1.51
N ASN A 253 -3.97 -2.69 1.66
CA ASN A 253 -5.01 -3.40 2.39
C ASN A 253 -5.61 -4.53 1.55
N ILE A 254 -5.72 -5.71 2.15
CA ILE A 254 -6.09 -6.94 1.45
C ILE A 254 -7.11 -7.77 2.23
N VAL A 255 -7.81 -8.65 1.52
CA VAL A 255 -8.64 -9.72 2.10
C VAL A 255 -8.05 -11.06 1.68
N VAL A 256 -7.63 -11.83 2.68
CA VAL A 256 -7.05 -13.15 2.54
C VAL A 256 -8.19 -14.17 2.50
N SER A 257 -8.33 -14.89 1.38
CA SER A 257 -9.35 -15.93 1.19
C SER A 257 -8.73 -17.31 1.44
N SER A 258 -9.16 -17.99 2.50
CA SER A 258 -8.63 -19.31 2.88
C SER A 258 -9.72 -20.38 2.98
N ARG A 259 -9.35 -21.64 2.79
CA ARG A 259 -10.24 -22.81 2.95
C ARG A 259 -9.44 -23.96 3.55
N ALA A 260 -9.99 -24.60 4.58
CA ALA A 260 -9.38 -25.77 5.24
C ALA A 260 -7.91 -25.56 5.70
N GLY A 261 -7.54 -24.33 6.05
CA GLY A 261 -6.18 -23.99 6.49
C GLY A 261 -5.22 -23.58 5.37
N ASP A 262 -5.64 -23.66 4.10
CA ASP A 262 -4.84 -23.25 2.95
C ASP A 262 -5.25 -21.86 2.42
N LEU A 263 -4.24 -21.10 2.00
CA LEU A 263 -4.40 -19.82 1.33
C LEU A 263 -4.70 -20.07 -0.16
N LEU A 264 -5.86 -19.59 -0.62
CA LEU A 264 -6.31 -19.81 -2.00
C LEU A 264 -6.08 -18.59 -2.90
N ARG A 265 -6.46 -17.40 -2.44
CA ARG A 265 -6.25 -16.13 -3.16
C ARG A 265 -6.26 -14.94 -2.20
N ILE A 266 -5.74 -13.82 -2.66
CA ILE A 266 -5.81 -12.53 -1.98
C ILE A 266 -6.44 -11.52 -2.93
N ILE A 267 -7.41 -10.76 -2.43
CA ILE A 267 -8.10 -9.69 -3.16
C ILE A 267 -7.84 -8.34 -2.46
N PRO A 268 -7.84 -7.21 -3.17
CA PRO A 268 -7.72 -5.90 -2.54
C PRO A 268 -8.91 -5.60 -1.62
N ARG A 269 -8.63 -4.85 -0.56
CA ARG A 269 -9.65 -4.23 0.31
C ARG A 269 -9.66 -2.74 0.08
N LEU A 270 -10.84 -2.14 0.06
CA LEU A 270 -11.01 -0.70 -0.13
C LEU A 270 -10.31 0.09 0.99
N ASN A 271 -9.34 0.94 0.63
CA ASN A 271 -8.80 1.99 1.48
C ASN A 271 -8.42 3.21 0.63
N GLU A 272 -9.22 4.27 0.75
CA GLU A 272 -9.03 5.53 0.03
C GLU A 272 -7.68 6.20 0.25
N GLU A 273 -7.10 6.03 1.44
CA GLU A 273 -5.88 6.72 1.83
C GLU A 273 -4.63 6.01 1.30
N VAL A 274 -4.73 4.72 0.98
CA VAL A 274 -3.60 3.88 0.52
C VAL A 274 -3.84 3.41 -0.91
N ASN A 275 -4.57 2.32 -1.10
CA ASN A 275 -4.60 1.58 -2.36
C ASN A 275 -5.84 1.81 -3.23
N GLU A 276 -6.79 2.63 -2.77
CA GLU A 276 -8.16 2.63 -3.29
C GLU A 276 -8.70 1.20 -3.23
N GLU A 277 -8.82 0.54 -4.37
CA GLU A 277 -9.25 -0.85 -4.50
C GLU A 277 -8.25 -1.69 -5.33
N TRP A 278 -7.04 -1.17 -5.53
CA TRP A 278 -6.03 -1.81 -6.36
C TRP A 278 -5.04 -2.62 -5.52
N LEU A 279 -4.42 -3.62 -6.14
CA LEU A 279 -3.35 -4.42 -5.57
C LEU A 279 -2.27 -4.64 -6.63
N ALA A 280 -1.00 -4.67 -6.25
CA ALA A 280 0.07 -5.01 -7.17
C ALA A 280 0.11 -6.52 -7.48
N ASP A 281 0.61 -6.90 -8.65
CA ASP A 281 0.77 -8.31 -9.03
C ASP A 281 1.85 -9.03 -8.21
N LYS A 282 2.76 -8.27 -7.60
CA LYS A 282 3.81 -8.81 -6.72
C LYS A 282 3.29 -9.35 -5.38
N CYS A 283 2.03 -9.04 -5.01
CA CYS A 283 1.45 -9.48 -3.75
C CYS A 283 1.48 -11.02 -3.63
N TYR A 284 2.29 -11.51 -2.69
CA TYR A 284 2.49 -12.94 -2.49
C TYR A 284 1.22 -13.57 -1.94
N GLY A 285 0.74 -14.62 -2.60
CA GLY A 285 -0.53 -15.25 -2.24
C GLY A 285 -1.74 -14.71 -2.99
N ARG A 286 -1.61 -13.62 -3.77
CA ARG A 286 -2.68 -13.13 -4.66
C ARG A 286 -3.31 -14.22 -5.49
N TYR A 287 -2.47 -15.07 -6.06
CA TYR A 287 -2.87 -16.14 -6.96
C TYR A 287 -2.88 -17.53 -6.31
N GLY A 288 -2.68 -17.60 -4.98
CA GLY A 288 -2.43 -18.83 -4.23
C GLY A 288 -0.98 -18.95 -3.77
N ARG A 289 -0.65 -20.01 -3.00
CA ARG A 289 0.72 -20.25 -2.50
C ARG A 289 1.61 -20.80 -3.61
N PHE A 290 2.35 -19.92 -4.27
CA PHE A 290 3.45 -20.32 -5.16
C PHE A 290 4.77 -20.15 -4.44
N PHE A 291 5.54 -21.23 -4.38
CA PHE A 291 6.83 -21.26 -3.71
C PHE A 291 7.91 -21.54 -4.75
N LYS A 292 8.88 -20.63 -4.87
CA LYS A 292 10.13 -20.96 -5.57
C LYS A 292 10.90 -22.05 -4.83
N TYR A 293 10.92 -21.95 -3.49
CA TYR A 293 11.50 -22.93 -2.58
C TYR A 293 10.48 -23.31 -1.50
N PRO A 294 10.45 -24.59 -1.05
CA PRO A 294 9.51 -25.03 -0.04
C PRO A 294 9.64 -24.20 1.25
N PRO A 295 8.53 -23.90 1.94
CA PRO A 295 8.58 -23.16 3.20
C PRO A 295 9.35 -23.95 4.26
N LEU A 296 9.96 -23.23 5.18
CA LEU A 296 10.65 -23.81 6.33
C LEU A 296 9.61 -24.36 7.30
N THR A 297 9.57 -25.68 7.42
CA THR A 297 8.55 -26.40 8.22
C THR A 297 9.11 -27.04 9.48
N GLN A 298 10.42 -27.21 9.59
CA GLN A 298 11.08 -27.84 10.73
C GLN A 298 12.39 -27.10 11.04
N PRO A 299 12.79 -27.02 12.33
CA PRO A 299 14.11 -26.53 12.70
C PRO A 299 15.21 -27.34 12.03
N MET A 300 16.30 -26.65 11.69
CA MET A 300 17.49 -27.29 11.14
C MET A 300 18.73 -26.76 11.84
N ALA A 301 19.72 -27.62 12.03
CA ALA A 301 21.02 -27.23 12.57
C ALA A 301 22.13 -27.86 11.73
N ARG A 302 23.25 -27.15 11.63
CA ARG A 302 24.44 -27.60 10.92
C ARG A 302 25.30 -28.43 11.86
N GLY A 303 25.44 -29.72 11.55
CA GLY A 303 26.32 -30.63 12.28
C GLY A 303 27.76 -30.63 11.77
N ASP A 304 28.61 -31.50 12.31
CA ASP A 304 30.05 -31.61 11.99
C ASP A 304 30.35 -31.86 10.50
N GLY A 305 29.41 -32.45 9.77
CA GLY A 305 29.50 -32.66 8.32
C GLY A 305 29.23 -31.42 7.47
N GLY A 306 29.03 -30.24 8.10
CA GLY A 306 28.83 -28.96 7.43
C GLY A 306 27.50 -28.83 6.68
N LYS A 307 26.57 -29.78 6.81
CA LYS A 307 25.24 -29.76 6.18
C LYS A 307 24.15 -29.49 7.21
N LEU A 308 23.13 -28.75 6.78
CA LEU A 308 21.91 -28.56 7.57
C LEU A 308 21.13 -29.88 7.63
N ALA A 309 20.83 -30.33 8.85
CA ALA A 309 19.98 -31.48 9.12
C ALA A 309 18.76 -31.03 9.90
N LYS A 310 17.62 -31.68 9.66
CA LYS A 310 16.39 -31.47 10.42
C LYS A 310 16.59 -31.97 11.85
N VAL A 311 16.22 -31.15 12.82
CA VAL A 311 16.34 -31.45 14.25
C VAL A 311 15.06 -31.05 14.98
N ASP A 312 14.91 -31.51 16.22
CA ASP A 312 13.82 -31.08 17.07
C ASP A 312 14.02 -29.64 17.57
N TRP A 313 12.93 -29.00 17.98
CA TRP A 313 12.97 -27.62 18.49
C TRP A 313 13.92 -27.47 19.69
N GLN A 314 13.97 -28.47 20.57
CA GLN A 314 14.83 -28.44 21.76
C GLN A 314 16.31 -28.36 21.38
N ASP A 315 16.76 -29.19 20.44
CA ASP A 315 18.15 -29.20 19.99
C ASP A 315 18.52 -27.90 19.28
N ALA A 316 17.67 -27.43 18.34
CA ALA A 316 17.92 -26.18 17.62
C ALA A 316 17.97 -24.97 18.55
N LEU A 317 17.04 -24.90 19.52
CA LEU A 317 16.99 -23.83 20.49
C LEU A 317 18.19 -23.86 21.43
N THR A 318 18.64 -25.04 21.86
CA THR A 318 19.82 -25.19 22.74
C THR A 318 21.08 -24.70 22.03
N VAL A 319 21.31 -25.15 20.78
CA VAL A 319 22.47 -24.69 19.99
C VAL A 319 22.44 -23.18 19.75
N ALA A 320 21.27 -22.60 19.52
CA ALA A 320 21.09 -21.16 19.36
C ALA A 320 21.28 -20.38 20.67
N SER A 321 20.71 -20.86 21.78
CA SER A 321 20.77 -20.19 23.08
C SER A 321 22.16 -20.24 23.70
N ASP A 322 22.88 -21.36 23.55
CA ASP A 322 24.25 -21.50 24.04
C ASP A 322 25.18 -20.51 23.33
N ALA A 323 25.04 -20.39 22.00
CA ALA A 323 25.80 -19.42 21.22
C ALA A 323 25.49 -17.97 21.63
N ILE A 324 24.22 -17.65 21.89
CA ILE A 324 23.80 -16.33 22.39
C ILE A 324 24.41 -16.07 23.79
N ALA A 325 24.39 -17.06 24.68
CA ALA A 325 24.93 -16.92 26.03
C ALA A 325 26.46 -16.74 26.03
N GLU A 326 27.17 -17.43 25.13
CA GLU A 326 28.62 -17.34 24.98
C GLU A 326 29.09 -16.03 24.33
N ALA A 327 28.30 -15.47 23.41
CA ALA A 327 28.69 -14.28 22.64
C ALA A 327 28.74 -12.98 23.46
N GLY A 328 27.98 -12.88 24.56
CA GLY A 328 27.90 -11.65 25.37
C GLY A 328 27.52 -10.42 24.54
N GLU A 329 28.36 -9.38 24.54
CA GLU A 329 28.15 -8.13 23.80
C GLU A 329 28.35 -8.27 22.28
N ASN A 330 28.93 -9.38 21.79
CA ASN A 330 29.25 -9.60 20.38
C ASN A 330 28.08 -10.21 19.57
N ILE A 331 26.84 -9.84 19.91
CA ILE A 331 25.63 -10.30 19.21
C ILE A 331 25.14 -9.21 18.27
N ALA A 332 24.82 -9.56 17.03
CA ALA A 332 24.18 -8.65 16.08
C ALA A 332 22.81 -9.16 15.63
N VAL A 333 21.90 -8.25 15.31
CA VAL A 333 20.59 -8.55 14.74
C VAL A 333 20.50 -7.91 13.37
N VAL A 334 20.11 -8.71 12.37
CA VAL A 334 19.87 -8.25 11.00
C VAL A 334 18.41 -8.49 10.66
N VAL A 335 17.71 -7.45 10.22
CA VAL A 335 16.28 -7.47 9.93
C VAL A 335 16.04 -7.47 8.43
N GLY A 336 15.32 -8.49 7.95
CA GLY A 336 14.86 -8.58 6.57
C GLY A 336 13.58 -7.78 6.30
N PRO A 337 13.12 -7.75 5.04
CA PRO A 337 12.06 -6.86 4.59
C PRO A 337 10.66 -7.15 5.16
N PHE A 338 10.43 -8.35 5.71
CA PHE A 338 9.10 -8.83 6.14
C PHE A 338 8.94 -9.00 7.65
N ALA A 339 9.90 -8.51 8.45
CA ALA A 339 9.83 -8.58 9.90
C ALA A 339 8.78 -7.61 10.47
N ASP A 340 7.98 -8.09 11.41
CA ASP A 340 7.00 -7.31 12.15
C ASP A 340 7.62 -6.54 13.32
N VAL A 341 6.97 -5.43 13.73
CA VAL A 341 7.46 -4.53 14.77
C VAL A 341 7.65 -5.23 16.12
N GLU A 342 6.75 -6.14 16.49
CA GLU A 342 6.84 -6.89 17.74
C GLU A 342 8.12 -7.75 17.80
N THR A 343 8.41 -8.47 16.72
CA THR A 343 9.61 -9.30 16.57
C THR A 343 10.88 -8.46 16.62
N MET A 344 10.90 -7.34 15.90
CA MET A 344 12.02 -6.38 15.96
C MET A 344 12.22 -5.84 17.37
N CYS A 345 11.15 -5.43 18.06
CA CYS A 345 11.25 -4.92 19.43
C CYS A 345 11.88 -5.95 20.39
N LEU A 346 11.50 -7.23 20.29
CA LEU A 346 12.05 -8.29 21.15
C LEU A 346 13.50 -8.61 20.80
N ALA A 347 13.87 -8.67 19.52
CA ALA A 347 15.25 -8.90 19.12
C ALA A 347 16.17 -7.78 19.60
N LYS A 348 15.70 -6.52 19.52
CA LYS A 348 16.41 -5.36 20.07
C LYS A 348 16.55 -5.45 21.59
N ASP A 349 15.48 -5.76 22.31
CA ASP A 349 15.55 -5.90 23.77
C ASP A 349 16.48 -7.06 24.20
N LEU A 350 16.51 -8.17 23.45
CA LEU A 350 17.45 -9.28 23.68
C LEU A 350 18.90 -8.85 23.49
N ALA A 351 19.21 -8.18 22.37
CA ALA A 351 20.55 -7.65 22.10
C ALA A 351 20.97 -6.64 23.19
N ASN A 352 20.08 -5.73 23.57
CA ASN A 352 20.33 -4.74 24.64
C ASN A 352 20.62 -5.41 25.98
N LYS A 353 19.89 -6.49 26.34
CA LYS A 353 20.16 -7.26 27.57
C LYS A 353 21.51 -7.97 27.56
N ALA A 354 21.98 -8.37 26.38
CA ALA A 354 23.32 -8.92 26.20
C ALA A 354 24.42 -7.83 26.20
N GLY A 355 24.04 -6.55 26.21
CA GLY A 355 24.95 -5.41 26.14
C GLY A 355 25.33 -4.96 24.72
N SER A 356 24.61 -5.45 23.69
CA SER A 356 24.85 -5.09 22.30
C SER A 356 23.83 -4.10 21.74
N GLU A 357 24.31 -3.11 20.99
CA GLU A 357 23.50 -2.20 20.16
C GLU A 357 23.66 -2.48 18.66
N MET A 358 24.17 -3.65 18.28
CA MET A 358 24.41 -4.02 16.87
C MET A 358 23.13 -4.53 16.19
N VAL A 359 22.14 -3.65 16.07
CA VAL A 359 20.86 -3.94 15.42
C VAL A 359 20.75 -3.17 14.10
N THR A 360 20.51 -3.87 12.98
CA THR A 360 20.42 -3.23 11.66
C THR A 360 19.37 -3.85 10.72
N THR A 361 18.98 -3.10 9.70
CA THR A 361 18.15 -3.57 8.57
C THR A 361 19.03 -3.99 7.38
N GLU A 362 18.50 -4.85 6.50
CA GLU A 362 19.13 -5.13 5.19
C GLU A 362 19.19 -3.88 4.32
N GLU A 363 18.06 -3.17 4.21
CA GLU A 363 17.97 -1.93 3.45
C GLU A 363 18.85 -0.85 4.10
N SER A 364 19.71 -0.23 3.29
CA SER A 364 20.61 0.84 3.74
C SER A 364 19.89 2.19 3.68
N PHE A 365 20.00 2.99 4.73
CA PHE A 365 19.37 4.31 4.82
C PHE A 365 20.21 5.29 5.66
N ILE A 366 20.99 6.14 5.00
CA ILE A 366 21.99 6.97 5.69
C ILE A 366 21.40 8.35 6.05
N ALA A 367 20.44 8.37 6.99
CA ALA A 367 20.03 9.58 7.70
C ALA A 367 19.75 9.28 9.18
N ASN A 368 19.92 10.29 10.06
CA ASN A 368 19.60 10.14 11.48
C ASN A 368 18.13 9.77 11.65
N GLY A 369 17.87 8.58 12.21
CA GLY A 369 16.52 8.08 12.51
C GLY A 369 15.77 8.84 13.62
N ASP A 370 16.35 9.93 14.13
CA ASP A 370 15.78 10.71 15.23
C ASP A 370 14.46 11.40 14.85
N LEU A 371 14.35 11.88 13.61
CA LEU A 371 13.18 12.60 13.11
C LEU A 371 12.45 11.78 12.05
N ARG A 372 11.22 11.36 12.36
CA ARG A 372 10.37 10.60 11.43
C ARG A 372 10.19 11.28 10.07
N SER A 373 10.09 12.61 10.07
CA SER A 373 9.97 13.41 8.84
C SER A 373 11.12 13.22 7.85
N ASP A 374 12.29 12.78 8.31
CA ASP A 374 13.45 12.62 7.46
C ASP A 374 13.43 11.29 6.70
N TYR A 375 12.52 10.36 7.04
CA TYR A 375 12.35 9.07 6.39
C TYR A 375 10.90 8.68 6.05
N THR A 376 9.88 9.47 6.38
CA THR A 376 8.50 9.17 5.98
C THR A 376 8.10 9.83 4.66
N PHE A 377 7.09 9.27 4.01
CA PHE A 377 6.35 9.90 2.91
C PHE A 377 5.38 10.95 3.51
N ASN A 378 5.90 12.13 3.80
CA ASN A 378 5.22 13.17 4.58
C ASN A 378 3.96 13.77 3.92
N SER A 379 3.89 13.83 2.59
CA SER A 379 2.74 14.36 1.86
C SER A 379 1.55 13.38 1.83
N THR A 380 1.71 12.15 2.34
CA THR A 380 0.76 11.02 2.25
C THR A 380 0.55 10.50 0.83
N ILE A 381 0.13 9.23 0.69
CA ILE A 381 -0.16 8.63 -0.62
C ILE A 381 -1.37 9.32 -1.27
N ALA A 382 -2.42 9.60 -0.49
CA ALA A 382 -3.59 10.34 -0.97
C ALA A 382 -3.26 11.79 -1.37
N GLY A 383 -2.32 12.43 -0.66
CA GLY A 383 -1.90 13.79 -0.97
C GLY A 383 -1.17 13.94 -2.31
N ILE A 384 -0.70 12.85 -2.94
CA ILE A 384 -0.21 12.89 -4.32
C ILE A 384 -1.25 13.48 -5.27
N GLU A 385 -2.54 13.21 -5.02
CA GLU A 385 -3.61 13.77 -5.82
C GLU A 385 -3.76 15.28 -5.63
N GLU A 386 -3.23 15.88 -4.56
CA GLU A 386 -3.26 17.33 -4.33
C GLU A 386 -2.03 18.05 -4.89
N ALA A 387 -1.07 17.33 -5.46
CA ALA A 387 0.18 17.88 -5.95
C ALA A 387 0.06 18.52 -7.33
N ASP A 388 0.69 19.68 -7.49
CA ASP A 388 0.77 20.39 -8.77
C ASP A 388 1.91 19.83 -9.64
N ARG A 389 2.98 19.38 -8.98
CA ARG A 389 4.20 18.87 -9.63
C ARG A 389 4.88 17.80 -8.78
N VAL A 390 5.40 16.76 -9.41
CA VAL A 390 6.05 15.61 -8.75
C VAL A 390 7.46 15.43 -9.30
N ILE A 391 8.47 15.50 -8.44
CA ILE A 391 9.87 15.22 -8.78
C ILE A 391 10.26 13.85 -8.23
N ILE A 392 10.69 12.95 -9.10
CA ILE A 392 11.11 11.58 -8.78
C ILE A 392 12.63 11.52 -8.87
N ILE A 393 13.29 11.14 -7.77
CA ILE A 393 14.75 11.12 -7.66
C ILE A 393 15.24 9.70 -7.33
N GLY A 394 15.97 9.11 -8.27
CA GLY A 394 16.75 7.88 -8.06
C GLY A 394 15.91 6.63 -7.78
N CYS A 395 14.62 6.62 -8.11
CA CYS A 395 13.73 5.50 -7.84
C CYS A 395 12.84 5.14 -9.03
N ASN A 396 12.37 3.90 -9.06
CA ASN A 396 11.39 3.45 -10.03
C ASN A 396 10.07 3.09 -9.32
N PRO A 397 9.16 4.07 -9.14
CA PRO A 397 7.93 3.83 -8.39
C PRO A 397 7.06 2.76 -9.03
N ARG A 398 7.20 2.51 -10.34
CA ARG A 398 6.43 1.48 -11.04
C ARG A 398 6.70 0.06 -10.51
N PHE A 399 7.93 -0.25 -10.08
CA PHE A 399 8.26 -1.59 -9.58
C PHE A 399 8.48 -1.64 -8.07
N GLU A 400 9.00 -0.57 -7.49
CA GLU A 400 9.25 -0.48 -6.04
C GLU A 400 7.94 -0.29 -5.26
N ALA A 401 7.06 0.60 -5.72
CA ALA A 401 5.78 0.91 -5.09
C ALA A 401 4.66 1.15 -6.14
N PRO A 402 4.17 0.10 -6.83
CA PRO A 402 3.28 0.23 -8.00
C PRO A 402 2.04 1.09 -7.77
N LEU A 403 1.49 1.09 -6.56
CA LEU A 403 0.31 1.88 -6.23
C LEU A 403 0.60 3.36 -6.02
N ILE A 404 1.80 3.73 -5.58
CA ILE A 404 2.25 5.13 -5.59
C ILE A 404 2.34 5.61 -7.05
N ASN A 405 2.91 4.78 -7.94
CA ASN A 405 2.92 5.07 -9.38
C ASN A 405 1.51 5.23 -9.96
N ALA A 406 0.56 4.37 -9.56
CA ALA A 406 -0.84 4.47 -9.97
C ALA A 406 -1.50 5.78 -9.50
N ARG A 407 -1.18 6.26 -8.29
CA ARG A 407 -1.65 7.58 -7.79
C ARG A 407 -1.05 8.74 -8.54
N ILE A 408 0.25 8.70 -8.84
CA ILE A 408 0.91 9.72 -9.67
C ILE A 408 0.27 9.75 -11.05
N ARG A 409 0.06 8.59 -11.67
CA ARG A 409 -0.63 8.47 -12.96
C ARG A 409 -2.04 9.06 -12.91
N LYS A 410 -2.81 8.74 -11.88
CA LYS A 410 -4.17 9.27 -11.69
C LYS A 410 -4.15 10.80 -11.61
N SER A 411 -3.20 11.39 -10.87
CA SER A 411 -3.03 12.84 -10.81
C SER A 411 -2.63 13.44 -12.15
N TRP A 412 -1.68 12.81 -12.86
CA TRP A 412 -1.28 13.19 -14.21
C TRP A 412 -2.48 13.22 -15.18
N LEU A 413 -3.35 12.20 -15.11
CA LEU A 413 -4.51 12.08 -16.01
C LEU A 413 -5.63 13.08 -15.69
N HIS A 414 -5.91 13.35 -14.41
CA HIS A 414 -7.07 14.15 -13.99
C HIS A 414 -6.77 15.60 -13.66
N LYS A 415 -5.53 15.92 -13.27
CA LYS A 415 -5.10 17.26 -12.85
C LYS A 415 -3.99 17.85 -13.71
N GLU A 416 -3.53 17.13 -14.73
CA GLU A 416 -2.40 17.54 -15.58
C GLU A 416 -1.12 17.81 -14.76
N THR A 417 -0.94 17.10 -13.64
CA THR A 417 0.25 17.19 -12.78
C THR A 417 1.51 16.93 -13.60
N GLU A 418 2.47 17.85 -13.51
CA GLU A 418 3.76 17.71 -14.18
C GLU A 418 4.66 16.74 -13.41
N VAL A 419 5.38 15.88 -14.12
CA VAL A 419 6.27 14.88 -13.50
C VAL A 419 7.68 15.02 -14.07
N ASP A 420 8.65 15.12 -13.18
CA ASP A 420 10.07 15.22 -13.47
C ASP A 420 10.82 14.00 -12.94
N VAL A 421 11.79 13.51 -13.70
CA VAL A 421 12.61 12.35 -13.33
C VAL A 421 14.08 12.73 -13.37
N ILE A 422 14.77 12.48 -12.26
CA ILE A 422 16.22 12.60 -12.09
C ILE A 422 16.75 11.22 -11.69
N GLY A 423 17.64 10.65 -12.49
CA GLY A 423 18.16 9.29 -12.31
C GLY A 423 18.26 8.55 -13.64
N SER A 424 17.96 7.25 -13.65
CA SER A 424 17.85 6.49 -14.90
C SER A 424 16.64 6.92 -15.73
N GLU A 425 16.71 6.77 -17.05
CA GLU A 425 15.55 6.92 -17.92
C GLU A 425 14.59 5.73 -17.73
N LEU A 426 13.32 6.01 -17.40
CA LEU A 426 12.34 5.01 -16.95
C LEU A 426 11.09 5.00 -17.83
N ASN A 427 10.43 3.82 -17.91
CA ASN A 427 9.07 3.72 -18.45
C ASN A 427 8.05 3.67 -17.31
N LEU A 428 7.52 4.83 -16.92
CA LEU A 428 6.58 5.01 -15.81
C LEU A 428 5.09 4.90 -16.20
N SER A 429 4.78 4.52 -17.46
CA SER A 429 3.43 4.49 -18.06
C SER A 429 2.84 5.86 -18.45
N TYR A 430 3.39 6.98 -17.95
CA TYR A 430 2.95 8.34 -18.28
C TYR A 430 4.12 9.21 -18.76
N THR A 431 3.81 10.31 -19.44
CA THR A 431 4.81 11.26 -19.95
C THR A 431 5.44 12.03 -18.80
N HIS A 432 6.76 12.18 -18.82
CA HIS A 432 7.52 12.89 -17.80
C HIS A 432 8.68 13.66 -18.45
N GLN A 433 9.20 14.66 -17.75
CA GLN A 433 10.39 15.40 -18.14
C GLN A 433 11.62 14.72 -17.54
N TYR A 434 12.54 14.27 -18.39
CA TYR A 434 13.79 13.64 -17.96
C TYR A 434 14.92 14.67 -17.92
N HIS A 435 15.55 14.84 -16.75
CA HIS A 435 16.60 15.85 -16.54
C HIS A 435 18.01 15.27 -16.57
N GLY A 436 18.16 13.95 -16.53
CA GLY A 436 19.46 13.25 -16.56
C GLY A 436 19.72 12.40 -15.32
N ASN A 437 20.87 11.72 -15.32
CA ASN A 437 21.28 10.76 -14.29
C ASN A 437 22.41 11.26 -13.38
N ASP A 438 22.85 12.52 -13.52
CA ASP A 438 23.95 13.07 -12.74
C ASP A 438 23.44 13.61 -11.39
N PRO A 439 23.99 13.15 -10.25
CA PRO A 439 23.68 13.74 -8.93
C PRO A 439 23.93 15.25 -8.84
N GLN A 440 24.80 15.83 -9.67
CA GLN A 440 25.04 17.28 -9.69
C GLN A 440 23.77 18.09 -10.02
N ILE A 441 22.84 17.53 -10.79
CA ILE A 441 21.56 18.17 -11.11
C ILE A 441 20.79 18.52 -9.83
N ILE A 442 20.86 17.66 -8.80
CA ILE A 442 20.20 17.90 -7.51
C ILE A 442 20.82 19.11 -6.81
N ASN A 443 22.15 19.25 -6.88
CA ASN A 443 22.86 20.41 -6.34
C ASN A 443 22.53 21.69 -7.10
N ASP A 444 22.42 21.62 -8.43
CA ASP A 444 22.05 22.74 -9.28
C ASP A 444 20.62 23.23 -8.99
N ILE A 445 19.67 22.30 -8.77
CA ILE A 445 18.31 22.65 -8.36
C ILE A 445 18.33 23.27 -6.95
N ALA A 446 19.05 22.66 -6.01
CA ALA A 446 19.17 23.19 -4.64
C ALA A 446 19.83 24.59 -4.58
N ASN A 447 20.67 24.93 -5.56
CA ASN A 447 21.32 26.23 -5.68
C ASN A 447 20.56 27.22 -6.58
N GLY A 448 19.47 26.79 -7.24
CA GLY A 448 18.65 27.64 -8.09
C GLY A 448 19.19 27.88 -9.49
N THR A 449 20.18 27.12 -9.97
CA THR A 449 20.80 27.30 -11.30
C THR A 449 20.13 26.50 -12.41
N HIS A 450 19.39 25.45 -12.05
CA HIS A 450 18.72 24.58 -13.01
C HIS A 450 17.43 25.22 -13.58
N PRO A 451 17.08 25.01 -14.87
CA PRO A 451 15.87 25.59 -15.48
C PRO A 451 14.55 25.27 -14.77
N ILE A 452 14.46 24.10 -14.15
CA ILE A 452 13.27 23.66 -13.40
C ILE A 452 12.94 24.57 -12.21
N CYS A 453 13.92 25.32 -11.68
CA CYS A 453 13.73 26.18 -10.50
C CYS A 453 12.73 27.30 -10.74
N GLU A 454 12.65 27.84 -11.96
CA GLU A 454 11.66 28.85 -12.33
C GLU A 454 10.25 28.27 -12.24
N GLU A 455 10.07 27.04 -12.71
CA GLU A 455 8.78 26.37 -12.71
C GLU A 455 8.38 25.88 -11.30
N LEU A 456 9.34 25.45 -10.48
CA LEU A 456 9.13 25.09 -9.08
C LEU A 456 8.73 26.29 -8.21
N ALA A 457 9.22 27.48 -8.52
CA ALA A 457 8.83 28.70 -7.81
C ALA A 457 7.36 29.09 -8.04
N GLU A 458 6.75 28.64 -9.15
CA GLU A 458 5.33 28.87 -9.47
C GLU A 458 4.39 27.83 -8.84
N CYS A 459 4.92 26.73 -8.32
CA CYS A 459 4.12 25.64 -7.76
C CYS A 459 3.66 25.94 -6.33
N GLU A 460 2.40 25.66 -6.00
CA GLU A 460 1.91 25.79 -4.62
C GLU A 460 2.18 24.51 -3.83
N ARG A 461 1.96 23.34 -4.44
CA ARG A 461 2.08 22.02 -3.78
C ARG A 461 3.00 21.07 -4.54
N PRO A 462 4.32 21.32 -4.57
CA PRO A 462 5.27 20.38 -5.12
C PRO A 462 5.45 19.16 -4.19
N ILE A 463 5.72 18.00 -4.78
CA ILE A 463 6.16 16.78 -4.08
C ILE A 463 7.51 16.36 -4.65
N VAL A 464 8.42 16.00 -3.76
CA VAL A 464 9.74 15.46 -4.09
C VAL A 464 9.86 14.08 -3.46
N ILE A 465 10.01 13.06 -4.30
CA ILE A 465 10.11 11.65 -3.92
C ILE A 465 11.55 11.20 -4.11
N LEU A 466 12.21 10.86 -3.01
CA LEU A 466 13.54 10.25 -3.01
C LEU A 466 13.41 8.73 -2.78
N GLY A 467 13.99 7.92 -3.66
CA GLY A 467 14.07 6.47 -3.44
C GLY A 467 15.02 6.09 -2.33
N SER A 468 14.66 5.08 -1.55
CA SER A 468 15.56 4.47 -0.58
C SER A 468 16.78 3.78 -1.23
N SER A 469 16.67 3.36 -2.49
CA SER A 469 17.78 2.85 -3.32
C SER A 469 19.00 3.77 -3.35
N VAL A 470 18.79 5.09 -3.28
CA VAL A 470 19.86 6.08 -3.39
C VAL A 470 20.87 5.95 -2.25
N PHE A 471 20.44 5.43 -1.09
CA PHE A 471 21.28 5.25 0.08
C PHE A 471 22.19 4.01 0.01
N GLU A 472 22.01 3.14 -0.98
CA GLU A 472 22.97 2.07 -1.29
C GLU A 472 24.26 2.64 -1.90
N ARG A 473 24.23 3.89 -2.38
CA ARG A 473 25.41 4.59 -2.91
C ARG A 473 26.25 5.21 -1.79
N ALA A 474 27.56 5.30 -2.01
CA ALA A 474 28.49 5.93 -1.07
C ALA A 474 28.19 7.43 -0.82
N ASP A 475 27.64 8.13 -1.80
CA ASP A 475 27.25 9.55 -1.74
C ASP A 475 25.78 9.78 -1.32
N GLY A 476 25.06 8.72 -0.93
CA GLY A 476 23.62 8.79 -0.61
C GLY A 476 23.26 9.79 0.48
N SER A 477 24.09 9.94 1.52
CA SER A 477 23.84 10.95 2.58
C SER A 477 23.95 12.38 2.08
N ALA A 478 24.89 12.66 1.17
CA ALA A 478 25.04 13.97 0.57
C ALA A 478 23.82 14.31 -0.32
N ILE A 479 23.32 13.33 -1.07
CA ILE A 479 22.10 13.48 -1.88
C ILE A 479 20.90 13.79 -0.99
N HIS A 480 20.70 13.05 0.10
CA HIS A 480 19.62 13.33 1.05
C HIS A 480 19.65 14.75 1.59
N GLN A 481 20.82 15.23 2.01
CA GLN A 481 21.00 16.60 2.49
C GLN A 481 20.70 17.65 1.41
N SER A 482 21.15 17.41 0.17
CA SER A 482 20.85 18.31 -0.96
C SER A 482 19.36 18.34 -1.30
N VAL A 483 18.68 17.19 -1.31
CA VAL A 483 17.23 17.11 -1.53
C VAL A 483 16.45 17.79 -0.40
N LYS A 484 16.88 17.62 0.85
CA LYS A 484 16.28 18.32 2.00
C LYS A 484 16.45 19.83 1.88
N LYS A 485 17.65 20.31 1.54
CA LYS A 485 17.92 21.73 1.29
C LYS A 485 17.05 22.28 0.14
N MET A 486 16.89 21.51 -0.93
CA MET A 486 15.99 21.84 -2.03
C MET A 486 14.53 21.94 -1.57
N CYS A 487 14.06 21.03 -0.73
CA CYS A 487 12.69 21.08 -0.21
C CYS A 487 12.46 22.27 0.75
N GLU A 488 13.48 22.65 1.53
CA GLU A 488 13.42 23.79 2.44
C GLU A 488 13.38 25.15 1.72
N SER A 489 13.88 25.24 0.48
CA SER A 489 13.82 26.47 -0.32
C SER A 489 12.48 26.68 -1.02
N LEU A 490 11.62 25.64 -1.12
CA LEU A 490 10.30 25.72 -1.74
C LEU A 490 9.30 26.46 -0.86
N ASN A 491 8.53 27.36 -1.47
CA ASN A 491 7.48 28.09 -0.79
C ASN A 491 6.18 27.27 -0.76
N THR A 492 5.96 26.53 0.32
CA THR A 492 4.82 25.61 0.46
C THR A 492 3.80 26.10 1.50
N PRO A 493 2.49 25.79 1.34
CA PRO A 493 1.45 26.11 2.30
C PRO A 493 1.74 25.56 3.70
N GLU A 494 1.19 26.20 4.73
CA GLU A 494 1.28 25.68 6.10
C GLU A 494 0.67 24.27 6.19
N GLY A 495 1.47 23.32 6.71
CA GLY A 495 1.07 21.92 6.82
C GLY A 495 1.44 21.05 5.61
N TRP A 496 1.91 21.63 4.50
CA TRP A 496 2.43 20.86 3.37
C TRP A 496 3.93 20.59 3.55
N ASN A 497 4.32 19.32 3.52
CA ASN A 497 5.72 18.93 3.52
C ASN A 497 6.06 18.29 2.16
N PRO A 498 6.87 18.95 1.31
CA PRO A 498 7.18 18.45 -0.03
C PRO A 498 8.18 17.30 -0.03
N PHE A 499 8.92 17.10 1.07
CA PHE A 499 9.96 16.08 1.16
C PHE A 499 9.37 14.70 1.47
N ASN A 500 9.65 13.70 0.64
CA ASN A 500 9.15 12.34 0.80
C ASN A 500 10.21 11.30 0.50
N ILE A 501 10.23 10.23 1.29
CA ILE A 501 11.04 9.04 1.03
C ILE A 501 10.12 7.88 0.68
N MET A 502 10.47 7.18 -0.40
CA MET A 502 9.80 5.96 -0.83
C MET A 502 10.68 4.77 -0.49
N HIS A 503 10.25 4.01 0.51
CA HIS A 503 10.92 2.77 0.93
C HIS A 503 10.55 1.61 0.02
N LYS A 504 11.42 0.61 -0.04
CA LYS A 504 11.15 -0.65 -0.76
C LYS A 504 10.57 -1.71 0.17
N SER A 505 11.06 -1.77 1.41
CA SER A 505 10.75 -2.86 2.35
C SER A 505 9.70 -2.46 3.39
N ALA A 506 8.82 -3.41 3.74
CA ALA A 506 7.74 -3.18 4.71
C ALA A 506 8.23 -3.06 6.16
N SER A 507 9.38 -3.62 6.51
CA SER A 507 9.94 -3.57 7.87
C SER A 507 10.73 -2.28 8.16
N THR A 508 11.26 -1.60 7.14
CA THR A 508 12.25 -0.51 7.29
C THR A 508 11.73 0.65 8.13
N VAL A 509 10.53 1.16 7.86
CA VAL A 509 9.97 2.29 8.64
C VAL A 509 9.71 1.89 10.09
N GLY A 510 9.22 0.67 10.32
CA GLY A 510 9.03 0.14 11.67
C GLY A 510 10.36 -0.04 12.43
N ALA A 511 11.41 -0.47 11.74
CA ALA A 511 12.75 -0.59 12.30
C ALA A 511 13.34 0.78 12.67
N LEU A 512 13.19 1.77 11.78
CA LEU A 512 13.60 3.16 12.04
C LEU A 512 12.84 3.77 13.21
N ASP A 513 11.53 3.54 13.31
CA ASP A 513 10.69 3.99 14.44
C ASP A 513 11.12 3.36 15.78
N LEU A 514 11.64 2.12 15.74
CA LEU A 514 12.24 1.45 16.91
C LEU A 514 13.69 1.88 17.17
N GLY A 515 14.29 2.72 16.32
CA GLY A 515 15.67 3.17 16.43
C GLY A 515 16.69 2.09 16.07
N TYR A 516 16.44 1.30 15.03
CA TYR A 516 17.44 0.46 14.39
C TYR A 516 18.41 1.32 13.58
N LYS A 517 19.66 0.87 13.44
CA LYS A 517 20.55 1.38 12.39
C LYS A 517 20.14 0.72 11.07
N THR A 518 20.62 1.26 9.97
CA THR A 518 20.25 0.73 8.65
C THR A 518 21.48 0.37 7.85
N GLY A 519 21.38 -0.69 7.06
CA GLY A 519 22.48 -1.22 6.28
C GLY A 519 23.41 -2.10 7.11
N VAL A 520 23.91 -3.15 6.47
CA VAL A 520 24.73 -4.19 7.10
C VAL A 520 26.17 -3.75 7.42
N GLU A 521 26.60 -2.60 6.92
CA GLU A 521 27.98 -2.10 7.04
C GLU A 521 28.42 -1.89 8.49
N HIS A 522 27.48 -1.58 9.40
CA HIS A 522 27.75 -1.47 10.83
C HIS A 522 28.19 -2.78 11.49
N ILE A 523 27.85 -3.92 10.88
CA ILE A 523 28.12 -5.26 11.40
C ILE A 523 29.36 -5.87 10.75
N LYS A 524 29.50 -5.74 9.41
CA LYS A 524 30.58 -6.39 8.63
C LYS A 524 31.99 -6.11 9.17
N GLY A 525 32.27 -4.87 9.58
CA GLY A 525 33.57 -4.49 10.12
C GLY A 525 33.87 -5.01 11.54
N ARG A 526 32.85 -5.44 12.28
CA ARG A 526 32.98 -5.87 13.69
C ARG A 526 33.10 -7.37 13.87
N LYS A 527 32.62 -8.16 12.90
CA LYS A 527 32.62 -9.63 12.92
C LYS A 527 32.05 -10.21 14.22
N PRO A 528 30.73 -10.04 14.46
CA PRO A 528 30.08 -10.57 15.66
C PRO A 528 30.23 -12.09 15.77
N ASP A 529 30.11 -12.60 17.00
CA ASP A 529 30.13 -14.02 17.30
C ASP A 529 28.77 -14.67 17.03
N VAL A 530 27.68 -13.90 17.11
CA VAL A 530 26.34 -14.36 16.74
C VAL A 530 25.63 -13.33 15.88
N ILE A 531 25.04 -13.77 14.77
CA ILE A 531 24.07 -12.99 13.99
C ILE A 531 22.70 -13.63 14.11
N ILE A 532 21.75 -12.91 14.68
CA ILE A 532 20.32 -13.24 14.62
C ILE A 532 19.77 -12.59 13.35
N ASN A 533 19.58 -13.40 12.32
CA ASN A 533 19.00 -13.00 11.05
C ASN A 533 17.48 -13.21 11.09
N LEU A 534 16.72 -12.12 11.08
CA LEU A 534 15.25 -12.10 11.04
C LEU A 534 14.74 -12.02 9.60
N GLY A 535 14.80 -13.13 8.87
CA GLY A 535 14.26 -13.25 7.51
C GLY A 535 14.96 -12.36 6.47
N ALA A 536 16.23 -12.01 6.72
CA ALA A 536 17.09 -11.27 5.82
C ALA A 536 17.68 -12.21 4.76
N ASP A 537 17.30 -12.01 3.50
CA ASP A 537 17.54 -12.94 2.39
C ASP A 537 18.17 -12.29 1.14
N GLU A 538 18.61 -11.03 1.19
CA GLU A 538 19.27 -10.37 0.06
C GLU A 538 20.72 -10.85 -0.18
N GLY A 539 21.24 -11.71 0.70
CA GLY A 539 22.59 -12.26 0.60
C GLY A 539 23.70 -11.27 0.98
N LEU A 540 23.35 -10.17 1.64
CA LEU A 540 24.29 -9.13 2.07
C LEU A 540 25.16 -9.55 3.26
N ILE A 541 24.74 -10.58 4.00
CA ILE A 541 25.47 -11.20 5.10
C ILE A 541 25.91 -12.60 4.68
N THR A 542 27.22 -12.83 4.79
CA THR A 542 27.88 -14.08 4.46
C THR A 542 28.64 -14.63 5.66
N ARG A 543 29.24 -15.82 5.51
CA ARG A 543 30.04 -16.42 6.59
C ARG A 543 31.30 -15.64 6.93
N ASP A 544 31.81 -14.84 5.98
CA ASP A 544 33.02 -14.02 6.16
C ASP A 544 32.80 -12.82 7.09
N ASP A 545 31.54 -12.42 7.26
CA ASP A 545 31.08 -11.29 8.09
C ASP A 545 30.89 -11.68 9.57
N VAL A 546 31.09 -12.95 9.90
CA VAL A 546 30.97 -13.51 11.26
C VAL A 546 32.37 -13.92 11.74
N SER A 547 32.58 -13.99 13.06
CA SER A 547 33.81 -14.55 13.61
C SER A 547 34.02 -16.01 13.16
N SER A 548 35.27 -16.48 13.13
CA SER A 548 35.61 -17.83 12.61
C SER A 548 34.88 -18.98 13.31
N SER A 549 34.48 -18.78 14.57
CA SER A 549 33.71 -19.72 15.38
C SER A 549 32.26 -19.28 15.60
N GLY A 550 31.88 -18.10 15.10
CA GLY A 550 30.57 -17.52 15.34
C GLY A 550 29.46 -18.20 14.56
N LYS A 551 28.20 -17.97 14.94
CA LYS A 551 27.02 -18.63 14.37
C LYS A 551 26.01 -17.64 13.78
N ILE A 552 25.38 -18.05 12.68
CA ILE A 552 24.23 -17.37 12.08
C ILE A 552 22.97 -18.16 12.45
N ILE A 553 22.08 -17.52 13.19
CA ILE A 553 20.76 -18.04 13.55
C ILE A 553 19.74 -17.35 12.64
N TYR A 554 19.17 -18.10 11.70
CA TYR A 554 18.14 -17.60 10.79
C TYR A 554 16.75 -17.92 11.33
N ILE A 555 15.95 -16.88 11.57
CA ILE A 555 14.54 -16.94 11.95
C ILE A 555 13.74 -16.39 10.78
N GLY A 556 13.09 -17.27 10.02
CA GLY A 556 12.38 -16.88 8.81
C GLY A 556 11.49 -18.00 8.28
N HIS A 557 10.71 -17.70 7.25
CA HIS A 557 9.68 -18.60 6.74
C HIS A 557 10.06 -19.29 5.41
N ASN A 558 10.98 -18.72 4.63
CA ASN A 558 11.42 -19.28 3.34
C ASN A 558 12.88 -19.70 3.40
N GLY A 559 13.24 -20.76 2.65
CA GLY A 559 14.64 -21.16 2.48
C GLY A 559 15.25 -20.53 1.23
N ASP A 560 15.91 -19.38 1.37
CA ASP A 560 16.69 -18.75 0.28
C ASP A 560 18.15 -18.49 0.72
N ALA A 561 18.74 -17.36 0.35
CA ALA A 561 20.15 -17.05 0.63
C ALA A 561 20.46 -16.97 2.13
N GLY A 562 19.61 -16.31 2.93
CA GLY A 562 19.82 -16.16 4.38
C GLY A 562 19.77 -17.50 5.10
N ALA A 563 18.79 -18.33 4.78
CA ALA A 563 18.66 -19.69 5.30
C ALA A 563 19.85 -20.59 4.91
N SER A 564 20.34 -20.49 3.67
CA SER A 564 21.46 -21.31 3.17
C SER A 564 22.78 -21.03 3.91
N ASN A 565 22.98 -19.77 4.31
CA ASN A 565 24.16 -19.31 5.06
C ASN A 565 24.07 -19.61 6.57
N ALA A 566 22.90 -20.01 7.07
CA ALA A 566 22.67 -20.21 8.49
C ALA A 566 23.36 -21.47 9.06
N ASP A 567 23.69 -21.43 10.35
CA ASP A 567 24.08 -22.61 11.13
C ASP A 567 22.89 -23.22 11.85
N VAL A 568 21.93 -22.39 12.25
CA VAL A 568 20.66 -22.81 12.84
C VAL A 568 19.52 -22.10 12.12
N ILE A 569 18.51 -22.85 11.71
CA ILE A 569 17.28 -22.36 11.10
C ILE A 569 16.14 -22.63 12.08
N LEU A 570 15.42 -21.57 12.44
CA LEU A 570 14.22 -21.62 13.25
C LEU A 570 13.02 -21.17 12.38
N PRO A 571 12.12 -22.09 12.01
CA PRO A 571 11.03 -21.78 11.08
C PRO A 571 10.02 -20.82 11.72
N ALA A 572 9.82 -19.68 11.07
CA ALA A 572 8.93 -18.62 11.51
C ALA A 572 7.65 -18.54 10.65
N ALA A 573 6.67 -17.76 11.10
CA ALA A 573 5.39 -17.60 10.44
C ALA A 573 5.44 -16.55 9.32
N ALA A 574 4.79 -16.82 8.19
CA ALA A 574 4.60 -15.82 7.14
C ALA A 574 3.58 -14.73 7.58
N TYR A 575 3.54 -13.62 6.86
CA TYR A 575 2.69 -12.46 7.22
C TYR A 575 1.18 -12.76 7.33
N THR A 576 0.68 -13.76 6.59
CA THR A 576 -0.73 -14.22 6.66
C THR A 576 -1.01 -15.20 7.80
N GLU A 577 0.04 -15.65 8.49
CA GLU A 577 -0.01 -16.69 9.53
C GLU A 577 0.15 -16.11 10.95
N LYS A 578 0.41 -14.80 11.07
CA LYS A 578 0.67 -14.10 12.33
C LYS A 578 -0.09 -12.78 12.46
N ASN A 579 -0.20 -12.29 13.69
CA ASN A 579 -0.74 -10.98 14.02
C ASN A 579 0.42 -10.01 14.27
N GLY A 580 0.96 -9.42 13.21
CA GLY A 580 2.11 -8.53 13.26
C GLY A 580 1.73 -7.09 12.92
N THR A 581 2.40 -6.15 13.55
CA THR A 581 2.28 -4.73 13.24
C THR A 581 3.33 -4.35 12.18
N PHE A 582 2.88 -3.64 11.14
CA PHE A 582 3.72 -3.10 10.07
C PHE A 582 3.48 -1.61 9.93
N VAL A 583 4.49 -0.88 9.45
CA VAL A 583 4.41 0.56 9.21
C VAL A 583 4.73 0.81 7.76
N ASN A 584 3.80 1.41 7.03
CA ASN A 584 4.01 1.71 5.62
C ASN A 584 4.90 2.96 5.42
N THR A 585 5.23 3.26 4.16
CA THR A 585 6.15 4.35 3.79
C THR A 585 5.66 5.74 4.22
N GLU A 586 4.35 5.98 4.33
CA GLU A 586 3.81 7.25 4.86
C GLU A 586 3.83 7.32 6.40
N GLY A 587 4.17 6.23 7.08
CA GLY A 587 4.24 6.15 8.53
C GLY A 587 2.94 5.70 9.20
N ARG A 588 1.98 5.20 8.43
CA ARG A 588 0.72 4.61 8.93
C ARG A 588 0.99 3.23 9.49
N VAL A 589 0.45 3.01 10.68
CA VAL A 589 0.57 1.74 11.38
C VAL A 589 -0.61 0.85 11.02
N GLN A 590 -0.34 -0.34 10.51
CA GLN A 590 -1.36 -1.32 10.14
C GLN A 590 -1.03 -2.69 10.75
N VAL A 591 -2.02 -3.57 10.81
CA VAL A 591 -1.89 -4.88 11.49
C VAL A 591 -2.33 -6.00 10.58
N THR A 592 -1.49 -7.02 10.43
CA THR A 592 -1.88 -8.27 9.78
C THR A 592 -2.74 -9.10 10.72
N ARG A 593 -3.64 -9.89 10.14
CA ARG A 593 -4.46 -10.84 10.91
C ARG A 593 -4.18 -12.26 10.45
N THR A 594 -4.10 -13.17 11.41
CA THR A 594 -3.91 -14.61 11.17
C THR A 594 -5.09 -15.16 10.37
N ALA A 595 -4.84 -15.52 9.12
CA ALA A 595 -5.82 -16.08 8.20
C ALA A 595 -5.68 -17.62 8.05
N ILE A 596 -4.45 -18.11 8.21
CA ILE A 596 -4.07 -19.52 8.16
C ILE A 596 -3.06 -19.81 9.28
N THR A 597 -2.82 -21.08 9.59
CA THR A 597 -1.83 -21.48 10.60
C THR A 597 -0.45 -21.66 9.97
N PRO A 598 0.66 -21.36 10.68
CA PRO A 598 2.01 -21.63 10.20
C PRO A 598 2.20 -23.11 9.81
N PRO A 599 2.96 -23.42 8.75
CA PRO A 599 3.10 -24.79 8.26
C PRO A 599 4.04 -25.62 9.15
N GLY A 600 3.66 -26.88 9.38
CA GLY A 600 4.49 -27.83 10.13
C GLY A 600 4.77 -27.38 11.57
N ALA A 601 6.05 -27.27 11.90
CA ALA A 601 6.53 -26.89 13.23
C ALA A 601 6.82 -25.39 13.35
N ALA A 602 6.55 -24.57 12.32
CA ALA A 602 6.77 -23.12 12.35
C ALA A 602 6.00 -22.44 13.50
N ARG A 603 6.54 -21.33 14.01
CA ARG A 603 5.96 -20.55 15.13
C ARG A 603 5.99 -19.06 14.82
N GLU A 604 5.18 -18.28 15.53
CA GLU A 604 5.28 -16.82 15.46
C GLU A 604 6.67 -16.35 15.92
N ASP A 605 7.22 -15.41 15.17
CA ASP A 605 8.62 -15.00 15.22
C ASP A 605 9.00 -14.45 16.61
N TRP A 606 8.16 -13.56 17.18
CA TRP A 606 8.36 -13.00 18.51
C TRP A 606 8.39 -14.06 19.61
N LYS A 607 7.63 -15.16 19.47
CA LYS A 607 7.64 -16.28 20.42
C LYS A 607 8.97 -17.01 20.39
N ILE A 608 9.56 -17.19 19.20
CA ILE A 608 10.88 -17.81 19.04
C ILE A 608 11.93 -16.99 19.79
N ILE A 609 11.94 -15.66 19.61
CA ILE A 609 12.89 -14.76 20.30
C ILE A 609 12.66 -14.78 21.81
N ARG A 610 11.41 -14.77 22.27
CA ARG A 610 11.07 -14.85 23.70
C ARG A 610 11.61 -16.14 24.34
N VAL A 611 11.48 -17.28 23.67
CA VAL A 611 12.03 -18.56 24.16
C VAL A 611 13.55 -18.56 24.14
N LEU A 612 14.18 -18.06 23.08
CA LEU A 612 15.65 -17.90 23.01
C LEU A 612 16.17 -17.05 24.17
N SER A 613 15.49 -15.96 24.51
CA SER A 613 15.87 -15.09 25.63
C SER A 613 15.86 -15.83 26.97
N GLU A 614 14.92 -16.75 27.17
CA GLU A 614 14.80 -17.51 28.42
C GLU A 614 15.93 -18.53 28.54
N LEU A 615 16.16 -19.29 27.46
CA LEU A 615 17.18 -20.33 27.43
C LEU A 615 18.60 -19.75 27.48
N SER A 616 18.80 -18.53 26.98
CA SER A 616 20.10 -17.84 27.04
C SER A 616 20.35 -17.11 28.37
N ASN A 617 19.52 -17.31 29.41
CA ASN A 617 19.56 -16.58 30.69
C ASN A 617 19.40 -15.05 30.57
N LEU A 618 18.80 -14.56 29.49
CA LEU A 618 18.50 -13.14 29.22
C LEU A 618 16.99 -12.87 29.18
N THR A 619 16.22 -13.60 30.01
CA THR A 619 14.75 -13.69 29.94
C THR A 619 14.04 -12.34 29.82
N LEU A 620 13.33 -12.12 28.72
CA LEU A 620 12.51 -10.91 28.52
C LEU A 620 11.21 -10.97 29.35
N PRO A 621 10.73 -9.85 29.93
CA PRO A 621 9.61 -9.84 30.87
C PRO A 621 8.23 -9.81 30.18
N TYR A 622 8.08 -10.42 28.99
CA TYR A 622 6.85 -10.39 28.20
C TYR A 622 6.47 -11.81 27.77
N ASP A 623 5.26 -12.25 28.09
CA ASP A 623 4.77 -13.60 27.78
C ASP A 623 3.61 -13.58 26.78
N THR A 624 2.93 -12.43 26.65
CA THR A 624 1.80 -12.27 25.73
C THR A 624 2.06 -11.19 24.68
N LEU A 625 1.44 -11.33 23.51
CA LEU A 625 1.50 -10.32 22.44
C LEU A 625 1.04 -8.92 22.92
N LYS A 626 0.11 -8.87 23.89
CA LYS A 626 -0.37 -7.62 24.49
C LYS A 626 0.72 -6.94 25.33
N GLU A 627 1.50 -7.70 26.07
CA GLU A 627 2.64 -7.18 26.84
C GLU A 627 3.74 -6.71 25.89
N VAL A 628 4.03 -7.46 24.83
CA VAL A 628 4.96 -7.04 23.78
C VAL A 628 4.52 -5.71 23.15
N ARG A 629 3.24 -5.55 22.81
CA ARG A 629 2.70 -4.28 22.31
C ARG A 629 2.75 -3.16 23.35
N SER A 630 2.65 -3.49 24.63
CA SER A 630 2.81 -2.51 25.70
C SER A 630 4.27 -2.03 25.77
N ARG A 631 5.23 -2.93 25.58
CA ARG A 631 6.64 -2.58 25.42
C ARG A 631 6.89 -1.72 24.18
N VAL A 632 6.32 -2.10 23.03
CA VAL A 632 6.38 -1.29 21.80
C VAL A 632 5.85 0.13 22.05
N ARG A 633 4.76 0.28 22.81
CA ARG A 633 4.22 1.60 23.20
C ARG A 633 5.21 2.42 24.03
N GLU A 634 5.98 1.79 24.91
CA GLU A 634 6.99 2.49 25.73
C GLU A 634 8.15 3.02 24.88
N VAL A 635 8.55 2.27 23.85
CA VAL A 635 9.61 2.68 22.91
C VAL A 635 9.11 3.74 21.94
N ALA A 636 7.97 3.47 21.30
CA ALA A 636 7.40 4.28 20.23
C ALA A 636 5.86 4.24 20.32
N PRO A 637 5.22 5.22 21.00
CA PRO A 637 3.80 5.15 21.35
C PRO A 637 2.84 5.24 20.16
N HIS A 638 3.30 5.72 19.00
CA HIS A 638 2.49 5.76 17.78
C HIS A 638 2.32 4.37 17.16
N LEU A 639 3.26 3.44 17.36
CA LEU A 639 3.24 2.08 16.78
C LEU A 639 2.09 1.19 17.28
N VAL A 640 1.30 1.66 18.23
CA VAL A 640 0.10 0.95 18.73
C VAL A 640 -1.20 1.69 18.39
N LYS A 641 -1.12 2.75 17.57
CA LYS A 641 -2.29 3.48 17.07
C LYS A 641 -2.61 3.01 15.64
N PHE A 642 -3.25 1.86 15.56
CA PHE A 642 -3.57 1.19 14.31
C PHE A 642 -4.53 2.01 13.42
N ASP A 643 -4.35 1.89 12.12
CA ASP A 643 -5.11 2.56 11.06
C ASP A 643 -5.09 4.10 11.14
N SER A 644 -4.20 4.68 11.95
CA SER A 644 -4.01 6.11 12.07
C SER A 644 -2.66 6.55 11.51
N LEU A 645 -2.65 7.74 10.90
CA LEU A 645 -1.45 8.39 10.43
C LEU A 645 -1.05 9.49 11.43
N GLU A 646 0.06 9.28 12.12
CA GLU A 646 0.65 10.30 13.00
C GLU A 646 1.60 11.18 12.18
N GLN A 647 1.19 12.41 11.89
CA GLN A 647 1.98 13.34 11.09
C GLN A 647 3.24 13.80 11.84
N SER A 648 4.35 13.81 11.12
CA SER A 648 5.63 14.36 11.59
C SER A 648 5.60 15.89 11.54
N VAL A 649 5.09 16.54 12.60
CA VAL A 649 4.91 18.00 12.61
C VAL A 649 6.23 18.75 12.87
N ILE A 650 6.98 19.08 11.80
CA ILE A 650 8.11 20.01 11.89
C ILE A 650 7.64 21.48 12.02
N SER A 651 6.39 21.80 11.65
CA SER A 651 5.86 23.18 11.79
C SER A 651 5.85 23.68 13.24
N LEU A 652 5.81 22.78 14.23
CA LEU A 652 6.02 23.11 15.64
C LEU A 652 7.43 23.66 15.92
N LEU A 653 8.48 23.24 15.21
CA LEU A 653 9.83 23.81 15.35
C LEU A 653 9.94 25.21 14.74
N LYS A 654 9.21 25.54 13.66
CA LYS A 654 9.12 26.92 13.16
C LYS A 654 8.42 27.81 14.19
N ILE A 655 7.36 27.32 14.85
CA ILE A 655 6.67 28.02 15.94
C ILE A 655 7.56 28.16 17.18
N ILE A 656 8.31 27.12 17.56
CA ILE A 656 9.22 27.12 18.70
C ILE A 656 10.42 28.04 18.43
N ARG A 657 11.01 28.02 17.22
CA ARG A 657 12.07 28.97 16.79
C ARG A 657 11.56 30.41 16.76
N ALA A 658 10.37 30.66 16.22
CA ALA A 658 9.76 31.98 16.19
C ALA A 658 9.45 32.51 17.62
N LYS A 659 8.98 31.65 18.53
CA LYS A 659 8.78 31.97 19.95
C LYS A 659 10.09 32.16 20.72
N TRP A 660 11.14 31.43 20.38
CA TRP A 660 12.46 31.59 20.99
C TRP A 660 13.20 32.85 20.53
N GLN A 661 13.03 33.25 19.27
CA GLN A 661 13.59 34.50 18.75
C GLN A 661 12.86 35.74 19.29
N THR A 662 11.56 35.65 19.56
CA THR A 662 10.78 36.76 20.13
C THR A 662 10.99 36.96 21.63
N ASN A 663 11.37 35.92 22.38
CA ASN A 663 11.59 36.02 23.83
C ASN A 663 13.01 36.45 24.27
N ARG A 664 13.86 36.95 23.36
CA ARG A 664 15.21 37.49 23.71
C ARG A 664 15.27 39.01 23.91
N LEU A 665 14.15 39.72 23.87
CA LEU A 665 14.11 41.18 24.05
C LEU A 665 13.07 41.60 25.09
N LEU A 666 13.30 41.25 26.35
CA LEU A 666 12.74 42.01 27.48
C LEU A 666 13.88 42.32 28.47
N PRO A 667 14.28 43.59 28.63
CA PRO A 667 15.26 43.96 29.64
C PRO A 667 14.60 43.81 31.01
N ILE A 668 15.21 42.99 31.87
CA ILE A 668 14.85 42.90 33.28
C ILE A 668 15.12 44.28 33.90
N ARG A 669 14.07 45.07 34.12
CA ARG A 669 14.15 46.28 34.93
C ARG A 669 14.29 45.85 36.39
N HIS A 670 15.47 46.05 36.95
CA HIS A 670 15.66 46.11 38.39
C HIS A 670 14.80 47.24 38.95
N SER A 671 13.80 46.89 39.77
CA SER A 671 13.22 47.82 40.73
C SER A 671 13.39 47.22 42.11
N SER A 672 14.23 47.88 42.90
CA SER A 672 14.35 47.72 44.34
C SER A 672 13.07 48.23 44.99
N LEU A 673 12.49 47.44 45.90
CA LEU A 673 11.84 47.93 47.12
C LEU A 673 11.59 46.76 48.08
N SER A 674 12.19 46.90 49.25
CA SER A 674 12.09 46.09 50.45
C SER A 674 10.69 46.14 51.07
N THR A 675 10.17 45.02 51.59
CA THR A 675 9.96 44.76 53.04
C THR A 675 9.06 43.53 53.29
N THR A 676 9.59 42.62 54.10
CA THR A 676 8.93 41.73 55.08
C THR A 676 7.41 41.59 55.07
N SER A 677 6.90 40.36 54.87
CA SER A 677 6.02 39.71 55.84
C SER A 677 5.87 38.20 55.55
N GLN A 678 5.85 37.45 56.65
CA GLN A 678 5.78 35.99 56.75
C GLN A 678 4.45 35.45 56.23
N ILE A 679 4.44 34.34 55.47
CA ILE A 679 3.31 33.42 55.46
C ILE A 679 3.83 31.98 55.47
N GLN A 680 3.45 31.27 56.53
CA GLN A 680 3.71 29.87 56.85
C GLN A 680 2.96 28.93 55.88
N THR A 681 3.59 27.80 55.56
CA THR A 681 2.92 26.59 55.08
C THR A 681 1.98 26.03 56.16
N PRO A 682 0.90 25.31 55.80
CA PRO A 682 0.99 23.86 56.00
C PRO A 682 0.13 22.96 55.07
N LYS A 683 0.54 21.68 55.07
CA LYS A 683 -0.24 20.42 54.93
C LYS A 683 -0.35 19.74 53.56
N VAL A 684 0.64 18.87 53.38
CA VAL A 684 0.61 17.54 52.73
C VAL A 684 -0.30 16.55 53.51
N GLN A 685 -0.74 15.49 52.81
CA GLN A 685 -1.31 14.19 53.26
C GLN A 685 -2.83 14.04 53.38
N LYS A 686 -3.44 13.38 52.39
CA LYS A 686 -4.06 12.02 52.47
C LYS A 686 -5.02 11.81 51.30
N LEU A 687 -4.81 10.74 50.52
CA LEU A 687 -5.87 9.85 49.99
C LEU A 687 -5.22 8.70 49.22
N TRP A 688 -5.11 7.56 49.89
CA TRP A 688 -4.90 6.23 49.33
C TRP A 688 -6.00 5.34 49.92
N LEU A 689 -6.59 4.51 49.04
CA LEU A 689 -7.50 3.38 49.23
C LEU A 689 -9.03 3.60 49.06
N SER A 690 -9.55 2.72 48.17
CA SER A 690 -10.92 2.25 47.90
C SER A 690 -11.94 3.17 47.20
N ALA A 691 -12.17 2.92 45.90
CA ALA A 691 -13.39 2.31 45.36
C ALA A 691 -13.15 1.86 43.90
#